data_AF-A0AA90QSK1-F1
#
_entry.id   AF-A0AA90QSK1-F1
#
_cell.length_a   1.000
_cell.length_b   1.000
_cell.length_c   1.000
_cell.angle_alpha   90.00
_cell.angle_beta   90.00
_cell.angle_gamma   90.00
#
_symmetry.space_group_name_H-M   'P 1'
#
loop_
_entity.id
_entity.type
_entity.pdbx_description
1 polymer ?
#
loop_
_entity_poly.entity_id
_entity_poly.type
_entity_poly.pdbx_seq_one_letter_code
_entity_poly.pdbx_strand_id
1 'polypeptide(L)'
;MSSKNNVKEARAGSLEVTVHEAQTGAPVSNGMVSIYRHPSGVDSFDASGWTPSPAMLEATAITGSAGEATVANLAPGSYVVVYEHYPVTAPRCVQVDGGCRAVVCFQLALELRAELRYETVDCNANTCSVARVSDRVVAKICFSDNQSALKPYVRVTPAPGWIVRPDDPYEFARVVHHAGPQQFEAVLGFARRSLAMVDGHGHIAAAAAAAPLAPSVNMDAAPPALIGIRQGFVADERTPTPISGSIGVSMTRTETEPTDDLPLWTLIRNSTDAMSFTNYLNFMDALFCTPANRGPGFEAKNQLFEQLRQRRALPFTDSEAYRVLKVATEAFVMVNCGVLSQPTHFNPAADQAYLDRRDIPATLDLETTFNTNYLEETVDGTKVLPYLAIIRRKLPDVPMNILRGMEGEADMCFGIVQQKLASPCLLELIWSYWHEEGMLVQTMNAITQRFQNVRALGRDDPLANLEIDPLRPLNNLIWGYTQDEQHRLTVVRRNYEYDHHYGVRLDGKAVQHFRPADTRSKFLEAFHYLLRLCTSFYRQDDDTTVKADAFPVLNGLKEVHLILSQGAHNQFGDLPSTARIEMLMQQWMLARPEFREFLPTRVMVAYPEPWMDRVDAMKKLQGWSDTSVMHFRSLAMFGEQVLLSVRYGAWSDIYEPTQAFNWARFWRPQIQGYIHAYRAATGVDLTVDARDAKAEGTLPSILLRKRLDQQVRMA
;
A
#
# COMPACT_ATOMS: atom_id res chain seq x y z
N MET A 1 39.65 109.11 4.59
CA MET A 1 40.56 107.95 4.44
C MET A 1 39.87 106.75 5.06
N SER A 2 39.31 105.88 4.22
CA SER A 2 38.46 104.74 4.63
C SER A 2 39.26 103.46 4.48
N SER A 3 39.59 102.82 5.60
CA SER A 3 40.09 101.45 5.65
C SER A 3 38.87 100.53 5.69
N LYS A 4 38.63 99.74 4.64
CA LYS A 4 37.68 98.63 4.66
C LYS A 4 38.29 97.40 4.00
N ASN A 5 38.59 96.46 4.89
CA ASN A 5 38.98 95.06 4.71
C ASN A 5 38.50 94.40 3.41
N ASN A 6 39.45 93.96 2.59
CA ASN A 6 39.25 92.92 1.58
C ASN A 6 39.12 91.57 2.29
N VAL A 7 37.90 91.08 2.49
CA VAL A 7 37.65 89.67 2.80
C VAL A 7 37.85 88.90 1.50
N LYS A 8 38.94 88.13 1.39
CA LYS A 8 39.11 87.14 0.31
C LYS A 8 37.96 86.15 0.42
N GLU A 9 37.07 86.10 -0.57
CA GLU A 9 36.11 85.00 -0.73
C GLU A 9 36.89 83.69 -0.78
N ALA A 10 36.83 82.90 0.29
CA ALA A 10 37.45 81.59 0.35
C ALA A 10 36.69 80.68 -0.60
N ARG A 11 37.34 80.26 -1.70
CA ARG A 11 36.77 79.26 -2.63
C ARG A 11 36.49 77.98 -1.85
N ALA A 12 35.32 77.40 -2.04
CA ALA A 12 35.00 76.12 -1.41
C ALA A 12 35.83 74.98 -2.02
N GLY A 13 36.15 73.96 -1.22
CA GLY A 13 36.81 72.73 -1.65
C GLY A 13 35.83 71.58 -1.89
N SER A 14 36.34 70.43 -2.34
CA SER A 14 35.57 69.19 -2.48
C SER A 14 36.27 68.00 -1.84
N LEU A 15 35.48 67.03 -1.38
CA LEU A 15 35.95 65.79 -0.79
C LEU A 15 35.39 64.60 -1.57
N GLU A 16 36.27 63.73 -2.04
CA GLU A 16 35.93 62.45 -2.64
C GLU A 16 36.24 61.32 -1.65
N VAL A 17 35.27 60.43 -1.46
CA VAL A 17 35.41 59.24 -0.63
C VAL A 17 35.25 58.01 -1.51
N THR A 18 36.19 57.08 -1.40
CA THR A 18 36.15 55.78 -2.09
C THR A 18 36.10 54.65 -1.07
N VAL A 19 35.27 53.64 -1.31
CA VAL A 19 35.11 52.46 -0.44
C VAL A 19 35.24 51.21 -1.27
N HIS A 20 36.28 50.42 -0.99
CA HIS A 20 36.61 49.19 -1.72
C HIS A 20 37.01 48.06 -0.78
N GLU A 21 36.85 46.83 -1.23
CA GLU A 21 37.42 45.67 -0.57
C GLU A 21 38.94 45.59 -0.81
N ALA A 22 39.70 45.26 0.23
CA ALA A 22 41.14 45.44 0.26
C ALA A 22 41.92 44.50 -0.68
N GLN A 23 41.45 43.26 -0.90
CA GLN A 23 42.17 42.26 -1.69
C GLN A 23 41.76 42.26 -3.17
N THR A 24 40.45 42.31 -3.42
CA THR A 24 39.83 42.22 -4.74
C THR A 24 39.66 43.59 -5.41
N GLY A 25 39.71 44.68 -4.64
CA GLY A 25 39.40 46.03 -5.12
C GLY A 25 37.92 46.25 -5.44
N ALA A 26 37.05 45.28 -5.10
CA ALA A 26 35.63 45.35 -5.42
C ALA A 26 34.98 46.59 -4.79
N PRO A 27 34.27 47.42 -5.58
CA PRO A 27 33.64 48.64 -5.07
C PRO A 27 32.47 48.31 -4.16
N VAL A 28 32.30 49.11 -3.11
CA VAL A 28 31.15 49.02 -2.21
C VAL A 28 30.17 50.12 -2.55
N SER A 29 29.03 49.76 -3.13
CA SER A 29 27.97 50.72 -3.47
C SER A 29 27.01 50.89 -2.30
N ASN A 30 26.29 52.01 -2.26
CA ASN A 30 25.26 52.27 -1.25
C ASN A 30 25.80 52.35 0.20
N GLY A 31 27.11 52.53 0.33
CA GLY A 31 27.81 52.76 1.59
C GLY A 31 27.62 54.21 2.02
N MET A 32 27.15 54.43 3.25
CA MET A 32 26.93 55.76 3.81
C MET A 32 28.22 56.23 4.47
N VAL A 33 28.59 57.46 4.17
CA VAL A 33 29.74 58.14 4.75
C VAL A 33 29.27 59.45 5.35
N SER A 34 29.60 59.68 6.62
CA SER A 34 29.31 60.92 7.34
C SER A 34 30.59 61.76 7.45
N ILE A 35 30.46 63.07 7.21
CA ILE A 35 31.55 64.03 7.21
C ILE A 35 31.32 65.02 8.35
N TYR A 36 32.23 65.03 9.33
CA TYR A 36 32.17 65.87 10.51
C TYR A 36 33.27 66.93 10.47
N ARG A 37 32.97 68.17 10.83
CA ARG A 37 33.98 69.23 10.99
C ARG A 37 34.84 68.98 12.22
N HIS A 38 36.14 69.11 12.07
CA HIS A 38 37.10 68.98 13.17
C HIS A 38 37.70 70.36 13.51
N PRO A 39 37.65 70.81 14.79
CA PRO A 39 38.10 72.14 15.17
C PRO A 39 39.63 72.30 15.20
N SER A 40 40.39 71.19 15.25
CA SER A 40 41.86 71.19 15.29
C SER A 40 42.44 70.64 13.99
N GLY A 41 43.74 70.86 13.75
CA GLY A 41 44.42 70.37 12.55
C GLY A 41 44.56 68.84 12.51
N VAL A 42 44.72 68.29 11.31
CA VAL A 42 44.80 66.83 11.05
C VAL A 42 45.87 66.13 11.89
N ASP A 43 47.00 66.79 12.17
CA ASP A 43 48.14 66.22 12.93
C ASP A 43 47.81 65.90 14.40
N SER A 44 46.72 66.45 14.94
CA SER A 44 46.28 66.24 16.32
C SER A 44 45.17 65.18 16.47
N PHE A 45 44.78 64.54 15.36
CA PHE A 45 43.65 63.62 15.34
C PHE A 45 44.03 62.20 15.82
N ASP A 46 43.36 61.75 16.89
CA ASP A 46 43.38 60.36 17.34
C ASP A 46 42.05 59.67 17.02
N ALA A 47 42.10 58.69 16.11
CA ALA A 47 40.91 57.94 15.67
C ALA A 47 40.30 57.06 16.77
N SER A 48 41.10 56.65 17.78
CA SER A 48 40.65 55.72 18.83
C SER A 48 39.85 56.39 19.94
N GLY A 49 40.15 57.67 20.24
CA GLY A 49 39.46 58.48 21.24
C GLY A 49 38.39 59.42 20.70
N TRP A 50 38.18 59.46 19.38
CA TRP A 50 37.23 60.38 18.75
C TRP A 50 35.80 59.84 18.72
N THR A 51 34.83 60.68 19.11
CA THR A 51 33.40 60.35 19.08
C THR A 51 32.62 61.34 18.21
N PRO A 52 31.68 60.87 17.36
CA PRO A 52 30.87 61.76 16.53
C PRO A 52 29.91 62.58 17.40
N SER A 53 29.76 63.87 17.06
CA SER A 53 28.74 64.75 17.66
C SER A 53 27.82 65.28 16.55
N PRO A 54 26.49 65.29 16.74
CA PRO A 54 25.55 65.83 15.75
C PRO A 54 25.83 67.29 15.38
N ALA A 55 26.35 68.08 16.31
CA ALA A 55 26.68 69.49 16.08
C ALA A 55 27.88 69.70 15.13
N MET A 56 28.69 68.65 14.90
CA MET A 56 29.83 68.68 14.01
C MET A 56 29.52 68.11 12.62
N LEU A 57 28.33 67.53 12.39
CA LEU A 57 27.98 66.92 11.11
C LEU A 57 27.75 67.99 10.03
N GLU A 58 28.52 67.95 8.96
CA GLU A 58 28.43 68.93 7.86
C GLU A 58 27.74 68.33 6.63
N ALA A 59 28.00 67.05 6.32
CA ALA A 59 27.40 66.39 5.18
C ALA A 59 27.36 64.87 5.37
N THR A 60 26.48 64.22 4.61
CA THR A 60 26.44 62.76 4.42
C THR A 60 26.43 62.46 2.93
N ALA A 61 27.13 61.42 2.52
CA ALA A 61 27.18 60.97 1.13
C ALA A 61 27.03 59.45 1.04
N ILE A 62 26.49 58.98 -0.09
CA ILE A 62 26.31 57.56 -0.37
C ILE A 62 27.19 57.19 -1.56
N THR A 63 27.89 56.07 -1.50
CA THR A 63 28.73 55.61 -2.59
C THR A 63 27.92 55.10 -3.79
N GLY A 64 28.35 55.45 -5.00
CA GLY A 64 27.78 54.96 -6.25
C GLY A 64 28.24 53.55 -6.61
N SER A 65 27.93 53.10 -7.83
CA SER A 65 28.30 51.76 -8.34
C SER A 65 29.81 51.53 -8.44
N ALA A 66 30.60 52.60 -8.59
CA ALA A 66 32.07 52.57 -8.56
C ALA A 66 32.66 52.63 -7.15
N GLY A 67 31.83 52.66 -6.09
CA GLY A 67 32.30 52.78 -4.71
C GLY A 67 32.72 54.19 -4.30
N GLU A 68 32.42 55.19 -5.12
CA GLU A 68 32.81 56.60 -4.92
C GLU A 68 31.64 57.47 -4.46
N ALA A 69 31.93 58.47 -3.62
CA ALA A 69 31.00 59.50 -3.18
C ALA A 69 31.71 60.86 -3.17
N THR A 70 31.12 61.88 -3.77
CA THR A 70 31.73 63.24 -3.80
C THR A 70 30.85 64.24 -3.08
N VAL A 71 31.45 65.01 -2.16
CA VAL A 71 30.83 66.14 -1.46
C VAL A 71 31.49 67.42 -1.93
N ALA A 72 30.72 68.29 -2.57
CA ALA A 72 31.17 69.59 -3.05
C ALA A 72 30.84 70.71 -2.04
N ASN A 73 31.43 71.88 -2.24
CA ASN A 73 31.13 73.12 -1.50
C ASN A 73 31.47 73.07 0.01
N LEU A 74 32.54 72.36 0.39
CA LEU A 74 33.02 72.35 1.76
C LEU A 74 33.87 73.60 2.05
N ALA A 75 33.66 74.24 3.21
CA ALA A 75 34.50 75.35 3.66
C ALA A 75 35.93 74.86 3.93
N PRO A 76 36.98 75.67 3.69
CA PRO A 76 38.34 75.24 3.99
C PRO A 76 38.51 74.89 5.49
N GLY A 77 39.05 73.71 5.79
CA GLY A 77 39.18 73.21 7.16
C GLY A 77 39.48 71.72 7.26
N SER A 78 39.60 71.23 8.50
CA SER A 78 39.81 69.80 8.80
C SER A 78 38.47 69.09 8.97
N TYR A 79 38.34 67.89 8.38
CA TYR A 79 37.13 67.07 8.40
C TYR A 79 37.46 65.64 8.81
N VAL A 80 36.58 65.01 9.59
CA VAL A 80 36.62 63.59 9.93
C VAL A 80 35.55 62.86 9.14
N VAL A 81 35.98 61.85 8.40
CA VAL A 81 35.15 61.02 7.54
C VAL A 81 34.94 59.67 8.21
N VAL A 82 33.68 59.24 8.31
CA VAL A 82 33.28 58.00 8.99
C VAL A 82 32.46 57.15 8.03
N TYR A 83 32.87 55.90 7.83
CA TYR A 83 32.04 54.90 7.15
C TYR A 83 31.01 54.33 8.14
N GLU A 84 29.73 54.39 7.80
CA GLU A 84 28.63 54.12 8.74
C GLU A 84 28.16 52.65 8.76
N HIS A 85 28.75 51.77 7.95
CA HIS A 85 28.35 50.36 7.85
C HIS A 85 29.39 49.41 8.47
N TYR A 86 29.02 48.14 8.62
CA TYR A 86 29.98 47.08 8.94
C TYR A 86 30.79 46.67 7.68
N PRO A 87 32.05 46.22 7.81
CA PRO A 87 32.87 46.18 9.02
C PRO A 87 33.26 47.58 9.50
N VAL A 88 33.45 47.71 10.81
CA VAL A 88 33.85 48.98 11.42
C VAL A 88 35.25 49.36 10.92
N THR A 89 35.37 50.55 10.32
CA THR A 89 36.66 51.14 9.94
C THR A 89 37.00 52.30 10.87
N ALA A 90 38.30 52.55 11.04
CA ALA A 90 38.76 53.72 11.78
C ALA A 90 38.36 55.02 11.03
N PRO A 91 37.79 56.02 11.72
CA PRO A 91 37.55 57.34 11.16
C PRO A 91 38.84 57.94 10.56
N ARG A 92 38.71 58.69 9.47
CA ARG A 92 39.86 59.31 8.79
C ARG A 92 39.72 60.83 8.79
N CYS A 93 40.73 61.53 9.32
CA CYS A 93 40.78 62.99 9.26
C CYS A 93 41.52 63.46 8.00
N VAL A 94 41.00 64.49 7.34
CA VAL A 94 41.52 65.05 6.10
C VAL A 94 41.40 66.57 6.09
N GLN A 95 42.38 67.24 5.51
CA GLN A 95 42.36 68.69 5.30
C GLN A 95 41.75 69.00 3.93
N VAL A 96 40.77 69.90 3.89
CA VAL A 96 40.18 70.40 2.64
C VAL A 96 40.57 71.87 2.46
N ASP A 97 41.35 72.16 1.42
CA ASP A 97 41.76 73.52 1.08
C ASP A 97 40.85 74.12 -0.01
N GLY A 98 40.80 75.45 -0.05
CA GLY A 98 39.89 76.16 -0.94
C GLY A 98 40.21 75.96 -2.43
N GLY A 99 39.26 75.41 -3.19
CA GLY A 99 39.44 75.07 -4.61
C GLY A 99 40.21 73.78 -4.87
N CYS A 100 40.57 73.01 -3.85
CA CYS A 100 41.25 71.71 -3.97
C CYS A 100 40.29 70.54 -3.74
N ARG A 101 40.65 69.38 -4.32
CA ARG A 101 39.97 68.10 -4.12
C ARG A 101 40.76 67.24 -3.13
N ALA A 102 40.19 66.94 -1.98
CA ALA A 102 40.72 65.98 -1.02
C ALA A 102 40.16 64.58 -1.30
N VAL A 103 40.93 63.52 -1.05
CA VAL A 103 40.52 62.13 -1.30
C VAL A 103 40.72 61.29 -0.04
N VAL A 104 39.69 60.54 0.35
CA VAL A 104 39.72 59.59 1.46
C VAL A 104 39.33 58.21 0.94
N CYS A 105 40.15 57.19 1.25
CA CYS A 105 39.90 55.82 0.84
C CYS A 105 39.66 54.91 2.04
N PHE A 106 38.57 54.16 2.05
CA PHE A 106 38.30 53.08 2.99
C PHE A 106 38.54 51.74 2.31
N GLN A 107 39.47 50.96 2.87
CA GLN A 107 39.76 49.60 2.44
C GLN A 107 39.20 48.63 3.47
N LEU A 108 38.22 47.82 3.06
CA LEU A 108 37.58 46.83 3.92
C LEU A 108 38.35 45.51 3.83
N ALA A 109 38.96 45.06 4.93
CA ALA A 109 39.67 43.78 5.01
C ALA A 109 38.68 42.64 5.25
N LEU A 110 37.98 42.21 4.19
CA LEU A 110 36.95 41.16 4.24
C LEU A 110 37.49 39.79 3.81
N GLU A 111 38.49 39.74 2.91
CA GLU A 111 39.02 38.49 2.34
C GLU A 111 37.92 37.65 1.67
N LEU A 112 37.06 38.34 0.92
CA LEU A 112 35.82 37.76 0.40
C LEU A 112 36.11 36.79 -0.76
N ARG A 113 35.74 35.52 -0.60
CA ARG A 113 35.87 34.47 -1.64
C ARG A 113 34.66 33.54 -1.70
N ALA A 114 34.36 33.03 -2.90
CA ALA A 114 33.37 31.98 -3.09
C ALA A 114 34.07 30.65 -3.41
N GLU A 115 33.90 29.66 -2.53
CA GLU A 115 34.40 28.31 -2.74
C GLU A 115 33.34 27.46 -3.43
N LEU A 116 33.72 26.78 -4.51
CA LEU A 116 32.83 25.90 -5.26
C LEU A 116 33.12 24.43 -4.95
N ARG A 117 32.07 23.66 -4.73
CA ARG A 117 32.08 22.20 -4.58
C ARG A 117 31.06 21.60 -5.54
N TYR A 118 31.29 20.36 -5.95
CA TYR A 118 30.44 19.67 -6.90
C TYR A 118 29.91 18.38 -6.29
N GLU A 119 28.62 18.13 -6.44
CA GLU A 119 27.95 16.94 -5.97
C GLU A 119 27.35 16.19 -7.17
N THR A 120 27.47 14.86 -7.15
CA THR A 120 26.84 14.01 -8.15
C THR A 120 25.32 13.99 -7.97
N VAL A 121 24.61 13.41 -8.95
CA VAL A 121 23.15 13.23 -8.90
C VAL A 121 22.70 12.53 -7.61
N ASP A 122 23.51 11.58 -7.11
CA ASP A 122 23.26 10.84 -5.87
C ASP A 122 23.69 11.59 -4.60
N CYS A 123 23.93 12.91 -4.69
CA CYS A 123 24.34 13.78 -3.58
C CYS A 123 25.69 13.41 -2.93
N ASN A 124 26.56 12.68 -3.65
CA ASN A 124 27.92 12.37 -3.19
C ASN A 124 28.90 13.46 -3.64
N ALA A 125 29.91 13.74 -2.82
CA ALA A 125 30.97 14.68 -3.18
C ALA A 125 31.74 14.20 -4.41
N ASN A 126 31.79 15.03 -5.46
CA ASN A 126 32.59 14.76 -6.64
C ASN A 126 34.06 15.10 -6.35
N THR A 127 34.92 14.07 -6.35
CA THR A 127 36.36 14.19 -6.07
C THR A 127 37.17 14.74 -7.23
N CYS A 128 36.60 14.80 -8.44
CA CYS A 128 37.32 15.17 -9.66
C CYS A 128 37.40 16.69 -9.90
N SER A 129 36.90 17.53 -8.99
CA SER A 129 36.99 19.01 -9.05
C SER A 129 36.44 19.68 -10.33
N VAL A 130 35.69 18.95 -11.16
CA VAL A 130 35.06 19.45 -12.39
C VAL A 130 33.56 19.18 -12.34
N ALA A 131 32.76 20.19 -12.65
CA ALA A 131 31.30 20.07 -12.74
C ALA A 131 30.93 19.38 -14.06
N ARG A 132 29.93 18.49 -14.04
CA ARG A 132 29.32 17.96 -15.26
C ARG A 132 27.87 18.40 -15.39
N VAL A 133 27.32 18.33 -16.60
CA VAL A 133 25.88 18.49 -16.80
C VAL A 133 25.12 17.49 -15.90
N SER A 134 24.06 17.97 -15.25
CA SER A 134 23.26 17.31 -14.22
C SER A 134 23.89 17.19 -12.82
N ASP A 135 25.15 17.58 -12.62
CA ASP A 135 25.72 17.70 -11.27
C ASP A 135 25.14 18.93 -10.55
N ARG A 136 25.20 18.91 -9.22
CA ARG A 136 24.81 20.05 -8.38
C ARG A 136 26.07 20.79 -7.95
N VAL A 137 26.13 22.08 -8.26
CA VAL A 137 27.22 22.97 -7.83
C VAL A 137 26.78 23.62 -6.52
N VAL A 138 27.65 23.57 -5.52
CA VAL A 138 27.47 24.20 -4.22
C VAL A 138 28.51 25.31 -4.08
N ALA A 139 28.04 26.54 -3.89
CA ALA A 139 28.88 27.72 -3.66
C ALA A 139 28.77 28.14 -2.19
N LYS A 140 29.91 28.16 -1.49
CA LYS A 140 30.03 28.65 -0.11
C LYS A 140 30.73 30.01 -0.12
N ILE A 141 30.10 31.03 0.45
CA ILE A 141 30.74 32.34 0.62
C ILE A 141 31.56 32.33 1.91
N CYS A 142 32.85 32.63 1.77
CA CYS A 142 33.81 32.73 2.86
C CYS A 142 34.33 34.17 2.97
N PHE A 143 34.49 34.64 4.21
CA PHE A 143 35.16 35.89 4.57
C PHE A 143 35.98 35.62 5.84
N SER A 144 36.96 36.49 6.14
CA SER A 144 38.03 36.24 7.12
C SER A 144 37.58 35.60 8.44
N ASP A 145 38.29 34.56 8.90
CA ASP A 145 37.96 33.76 10.10
C ASP A 145 37.93 34.58 11.42
N ASN A 146 38.64 35.72 11.45
CA ASN A 146 38.62 36.65 12.59
C ASN A 146 37.32 37.48 12.70
N GLN A 147 36.35 37.28 11.81
CA GLN A 147 35.14 38.10 11.70
C GLN A 147 33.84 37.30 11.78
N SER A 148 33.81 36.23 12.58
CA SER A 148 32.55 35.55 12.96
C SER A 148 31.50 36.51 13.55
N ALA A 149 31.95 37.62 14.16
CA ALA A 149 31.11 38.72 14.65
C ALA A 149 30.39 39.53 13.56
N LEU A 150 30.78 39.42 12.27
CA LEU A 150 30.12 40.13 11.16
C LEU A 150 28.91 39.40 10.59
N LYS A 151 28.84 38.06 10.73
CA LYS A 151 27.75 37.24 10.18
C LYS A 151 26.34 37.80 10.48
N PRO A 152 26.02 38.25 11.71
CA PRO A 152 24.70 38.80 12.01
C PRO A 152 24.33 40.07 11.23
N TYR A 153 25.32 40.77 10.68
CA TYR A 153 25.16 42.05 9.99
C TYR A 153 25.29 41.94 8.47
N VAL A 154 25.40 40.71 7.93
CA VAL A 154 25.57 40.45 6.49
C VAL A 154 24.41 39.60 5.99
N ARG A 155 23.67 40.12 5.03
CA ARG A 155 22.67 39.35 4.26
C ARG A 155 23.20 39.10 2.85
N VAL A 156 23.13 37.86 2.41
CA VAL A 156 23.52 37.48 1.05
C VAL A 156 22.29 37.30 0.18
N THR A 157 22.33 37.81 -1.04
CA THR A 157 21.31 37.58 -2.06
C THR A 157 21.97 37.03 -3.32
N PRO A 158 21.76 35.74 -3.66
CA PRO A 158 22.36 35.15 -4.85
C PRO A 158 21.58 35.56 -6.12
N ALA A 159 22.21 35.41 -7.28
CA ALA A 159 21.53 35.56 -8.56
C ALA A 159 20.41 34.51 -8.74
N PRO A 160 19.39 34.76 -9.58
CA PRO A 160 18.30 33.83 -9.82
C PRO A 160 18.78 32.42 -10.22
N GLY A 161 18.10 31.40 -9.69
CA GLY A 161 18.41 29.99 -9.96
C GLY A 161 19.33 29.32 -8.94
N TRP A 162 19.84 30.06 -7.95
CA TRP A 162 20.56 29.50 -6.80
C TRP A 162 19.62 29.39 -5.59
N ILE A 163 19.65 28.23 -4.94
CA ILE A 163 18.80 27.92 -3.78
C ILE A 163 19.68 27.89 -2.52
N VAL A 164 19.28 28.60 -1.47
CA VAL A 164 19.98 28.59 -0.18
C VAL A 164 19.84 27.22 0.48
N ARG A 165 20.93 26.68 1.04
CA ARG A 165 20.85 25.44 1.81
C ARG A 165 20.22 25.67 3.18
N PRO A 166 19.43 24.70 3.69
CA PRO A 166 18.84 24.80 5.03
C PRO A 166 19.88 24.92 6.14
N ASP A 167 21.06 24.31 5.95
CA ASP A 167 22.07 24.14 7.00
C ASP A 167 22.99 25.35 7.18
N ASP A 168 23.22 26.15 6.12
CA ASP A 168 24.12 27.31 6.15
C ASP A 168 23.58 28.43 5.23
N PRO A 169 23.21 29.62 5.75
CA PRO A 169 22.69 30.72 4.95
C PRO A 169 23.73 31.35 4.00
N TYR A 170 24.99 30.93 4.07
CA TYR A 170 26.07 31.33 3.16
C TYR A 170 26.40 30.24 2.13
N GLU A 171 25.65 29.13 2.09
CA GLU A 171 25.77 28.07 1.08
C GLU A 171 24.58 28.06 0.12
N PHE A 172 24.89 28.01 -1.17
CA PHE A 172 23.93 28.05 -2.25
C PHE A 172 24.15 26.89 -3.21
N ALA A 173 23.08 26.28 -3.71
CA ALA A 173 23.16 25.17 -4.65
C ALA A 173 22.37 25.46 -5.94
N ARG A 174 22.91 25.00 -7.07
CA ARG A 174 22.24 25.03 -8.37
C ARG A 174 22.60 23.79 -9.19
N VAL A 175 21.65 23.28 -9.98
CA VAL A 175 21.89 22.19 -10.93
C VAL A 175 22.49 22.74 -12.23
N VAL A 176 23.50 22.06 -12.76
CA VAL A 176 24.15 22.42 -14.03
C VAL A 176 23.34 21.89 -15.19
N HIS A 177 22.77 22.80 -15.98
CA HIS A 177 21.91 22.41 -17.12
C HIS A 177 22.63 22.30 -18.47
N HIS A 178 23.73 23.04 -18.66
CA HIS A 178 24.43 23.12 -19.95
C HIS A 178 25.94 23.09 -19.73
N ALA A 179 26.67 22.45 -20.64
CA ALA A 179 28.12 22.47 -20.66
C ALA A 179 28.66 23.85 -21.08
N GLY A 180 29.90 24.15 -20.70
CA GLY A 180 30.57 25.42 -20.98
C GLY A 180 30.80 26.29 -19.73
N PRO A 181 31.29 27.53 -19.94
CA PRO A 181 31.59 28.46 -18.85
C PRO A 181 30.31 28.93 -18.16
N GLN A 182 30.28 28.76 -16.84
CA GLN A 182 29.22 29.22 -15.96
C GLN A 182 29.80 30.07 -14.83
N GLN A 183 28.92 30.79 -14.13
CA GLN A 183 29.32 31.63 -13.02
C GLN A 183 28.30 31.57 -11.87
N PHE A 184 28.84 31.65 -10.66
CA PHE A 184 28.14 32.01 -9.44
C PHE A 184 28.25 33.53 -9.24
N GLU A 185 27.12 34.18 -8.94
CA GLU A 185 27.06 35.61 -8.63
C GLU A 185 26.16 35.81 -7.41
N ALA A 186 26.59 36.66 -6.49
CA ALA A 186 25.79 37.08 -5.35
C ALA A 186 26.13 38.51 -4.93
N VAL A 187 25.21 39.14 -4.20
CA VAL A 187 25.40 40.46 -3.58
C VAL A 187 25.33 40.29 -2.07
N LEU A 188 26.34 40.81 -1.37
CA LEU A 188 26.37 40.88 0.09
C LEU A 188 25.95 42.28 0.52
N GLY A 189 24.95 42.36 1.40
CA GLY A 189 24.48 43.59 2.03
C GLY A 189 24.94 43.69 3.47
N PHE A 190 25.68 44.75 3.81
CA PHE A 190 26.14 45.06 5.15
C PHE A 190 25.20 46.02 5.87
N ALA A 191 24.92 45.74 7.14
CA ALA A 191 24.10 46.59 7.98
C ALA A 191 24.73 47.95 8.24
N ARG A 192 23.90 48.98 8.32
CA ARG A 192 24.29 50.28 8.87
C ARG A 192 24.39 50.19 10.39
N ARG A 193 25.37 50.87 10.99
CA ARG A 193 25.52 51.00 12.44
C ARG A 193 24.45 51.95 12.98
N SER A 194 23.78 51.56 14.05
CA SER A 194 22.89 52.45 14.80
C SER A 194 23.74 53.49 15.54
N LEU A 195 23.59 54.77 15.22
CA LEU A 195 24.13 55.86 16.02
C LEU A 195 23.30 55.95 17.31
N ALA A 196 23.91 55.66 18.47
CA ALA A 196 23.27 55.93 19.75
C ALA A 196 23.07 57.45 19.90
N MET A 197 21.84 57.92 19.72
CA MET A 197 21.40 59.26 20.12
C MET A 197 21.48 59.32 21.66
N VAL A 198 22.35 60.17 22.19
CA VAL A 198 22.42 60.46 23.63
C VAL A 198 21.27 61.40 23.96
N ASP A 199 20.15 60.86 24.44
CA ASP A 199 19.17 61.65 25.18
C ASP A 199 19.73 61.95 26.58
N GLY A 200 19.84 63.24 26.88
CA GLY A 200 20.40 63.72 28.13
C GLY A 200 19.49 63.41 29.32
N HIS A 201 19.94 62.53 30.22
CA HIS A 201 19.86 62.66 31.68
C HIS A 201 20.89 61.72 32.31
N GLY A 202 21.75 62.27 33.17
CA GLY A 202 22.98 61.61 33.62
C GLY A 202 22.82 60.49 34.63
N HIS A 203 23.70 59.48 34.56
CA HIS A 203 24.70 59.17 35.59
C HIS A 203 25.62 58.04 35.08
N ILE A 204 26.78 57.93 35.74
CA ILE A 204 28.02 57.29 35.31
C ILE A 204 27.97 55.76 35.50
N ALA A 205 28.49 54.99 34.55
CA ALA A 205 29.19 53.73 34.85
C ALA A 205 30.27 53.45 33.79
N ALA A 206 31.48 53.21 34.28
CA ALA A 206 32.68 52.94 33.50
C ALA A 206 32.74 51.50 32.96
N ALA A 207 33.58 51.35 31.94
CA ALA A 207 34.00 50.15 31.20
C ALA A 207 33.93 48.78 31.92
N ALA A 208 33.43 47.76 31.19
CA ALA A 208 33.97 46.40 31.19
C ALA A 208 33.46 45.61 29.96
N ALA A 209 34.31 44.72 29.46
CA ALA A 209 34.16 43.94 28.24
C ALA A 209 33.15 42.78 28.34
N ALA A 210 32.68 42.36 27.15
CA ALA A 210 32.17 41.03 26.79
C ALA A 210 30.80 40.56 27.35
N ALA A 211 29.80 40.45 26.45
CA ALA A 211 28.96 39.26 26.18
C ALA A 211 27.71 39.65 25.33
N PRO A 212 27.15 38.73 24.54
CA PRO A 212 26.40 39.06 23.33
C PRO A 212 24.93 39.38 23.64
N LEU A 213 24.50 40.57 23.22
CA LEU A 213 23.07 40.89 23.15
C LEU A 213 22.51 40.27 21.86
N ALA A 214 21.47 39.47 22.01
CA ALA A 214 20.71 38.87 20.91
C ALA A 214 20.25 39.94 19.91
N PRO A 215 20.38 39.72 18.60
CA PRO A 215 20.02 40.73 17.61
C PRO A 215 18.51 40.70 17.37
N SER A 216 17.74 41.56 18.05
CA SER A 216 16.53 42.10 17.43
C SER A 216 16.96 43.11 16.35
N VAL A 217 17.48 42.60 15.24
CA VAL A 217 17.83 43.40 14.05
C VAL A 217 16.52 43.76 13.35
N ASN A 218 15.90 44.84 13.79
CA ASN A 218 15.01 45.61 12.91
C ASN A 218 15.89 46.31 11.88
N MET A 219 16.17 45.62 10.77
CA MET A 219 16.91 46.15 9.62
C MET A 219 16.03 46.96 8.66
N ASP A 220 14.81 47.33 9.06
CA ASP A 220 13.78 47.81 8.12
C ASP A 220 13.68 49.33 7.97
N ALA A 221 14.76 50.08 8.22
CA ALA A 221 14.72 51.53 8.01
C ALA A 221 15.90 52.14 7.23
N ALA A 222 17.05 51.47 7.12
CA ALA A 222 18.23 52.05 6.47
C ALA A 222 18.83 51.15 5.37
N PRO A 223 19.17 51.72 4.19
CA PRO A 223 19.73 50.94 3.08
C PRO A 223 21.11 50.32 3.42
N PRO A 224 21.33 49.02 3.10
CA PRO A 224 22.60 48.35 3.35
C PRO A 224 23.66 48.75 2.31
N ALA A 225 24.93 48.72 2.73
CA ALA A 225 26.06 48.83 1.80
C ALA A 225 26.23 47.51 1.05
N LEU A 226 26.45 47.54 -0.26
CA LEU A 226 26.42 46.38 -1.13
C LEU A 226 27.78 46.11 -1.77
N ILE A 227 28.19 44.85 -1.80
CA ILE A 227 29.36 44.36 -2.55
C ILE A 227 28.98 43.12 -3.37
N GLY A 228 29.44 43.06 -4.61
CA GLY A 228 29.21 41.90 -5.48
C GLY A 228 30.34 40.87 -5.36
N ILE A 229 29.99 39.59 -5.38
CA ILE A 229 30.93 38.46 -5.48
C ILE A 229 30.61 37.64 -6.72
N ARG A 230 31.66 37.20 -7.44
CA ARG A 230 31.54 36.39 -8.63
C ARG A 230 32.61 35.30 -8.64
N GLN A 231 32.23 34.09 -9.05
CA GLN A 231 33.15 32.97 -9.21
C GLN A 231 32.76 32.13 -10.43
N GLY A 232 33.66 32.02 -11.39
CA GLY A 232 33.47 31.21 -12.60
C GLY A 232 33.81 29.73 -12.38
N PHE A 233 33.13 28.85 -13.11
CA PHE A 233 33.46 27.44 -13.26
C PHE A 233 33.12 26.94 -14.67
N VAL A 234 33.74 25.86 -15.12
CA VAL A 234 33.44 25.23 -16.41
C VAL A 234 32.73 23.91 -16.16
N ALA A 235 31.62 23.71 -16.86
CA ALA A 235 30.87 22.46 -16.85
C ALA A 235 31.19 21.61 -18.08
N ASP A 236 31.60 20.37 -17.87
CA ASP A 236 31.85 19.42 -18.95
C ASP A 236 30.57 18.68 -19.36
N GLU A 237 30.49 18.33 -20.63
CA GLU A 237 29.48 17.39 -21.12
C GLU A 237 29.80 15.98 -20.63
N ARG A 238 28.78 15.23 -20.17
CA ARG A 238 28.98 13.81 -19.86
C ARG A 238 29.21 13.06 -21.16
N THR A 239 30.44 12.59 -21.38
CA THR A 239 30.73 11.70 -22.50
C THR A 239 29.82 10.48 -22.40
N PRO A 240 28.98 10.19 -23.41
CA PRO A 240 28.14 9.00 -23.39
C PRO A 240 29.05 7.78 -23.30
N THR A 241 29.00 7.07 -22.17
CA THR A 241 29.72 5.81 -22.04
C THR A 241 29.02 4.80 -22.94
N PRO A 242 29.68 4.26 -23.99
CA PRO A 242 29.11 3.16 -24.74
C PRO A 242 28.99 1.98 -23.78
N ILE A 243 27.78 1.49 -23.61
CA ILE A 243 27.53 0.32 -22.78
C ILE A 243 28.13 -0.87 -23.54
N SER A 244 29.33 -1.29 -23.14
CA SER A 244 30.00 -2.48 -23.65
C SER A 244 29.97 -3.54 -22.56
N GLY A 245 29.30 -4.64 -22.91
CA GLY A 245 28.83 -5.68 -22.00
C GLY A 245 27.47 -6.16 -22.50
N SER A 246 27.18 -7.46 -22.40
CA SER A 246 25.84 -7.97 -22.66
C SER A 246 24.87 -7.34 -21.65
N ILE A 247 24.25 -6.22 -22.01
CA ILE A 247 23.07 -5.74 -21.29
C ILE A 247 22.05 -6.85 -21.47
N GLY A 248 21.78 -7.60 -20.40
CA GLY A 248 20.56 -8.37 -20.32
C GLY A 248 19.42 -7.37 -20.33
N VAL A 249 18.94 -6.97 -21.51
CA VAL A 249 17.65 -6.32 -21.63
C VAL A 249 16.64 -7.43 -21.37
N SER A 250 16.32 -7.65 -20.10
CA SER A 250 15.18 -8.48 -19.74
C SER A 250 13.94 -7.67 -20.01
N MET A 251 13.17 -8.08 -21.01
CA MET A 251 11.82 -7.57 -21.15
C MET A 251 11.03 -7.98 -19.90
N THR A 252 10.48 -7.02 -19.17
CA THR A 252 9.57 -7.25 -18.05
C THR A 252 8.14 -7.16 -18.56
N ARG A 253 7.21 -7.83 -17.87
CA ARG A 253 5.79 -7.66 -18.19
C ARG A 253 5.36 -6.22 -17.98
N THR A 254 4.35 -5.79 -18.72
CA THR A 254 3.74 -4.47 -18.53
C THR A 254 3.08 -4.41 -17.14
N GLU A 255 3.49 -3.45 -16.29
CA GLU A 255 2.82 -3.16 -15.02
C GLU A 255 1.44 -2.54 -15.28
N THR A 256 0.47 -2.85 -14.42
CA THR A 256 -0.91 -2.34 -14.50
C THR A 256 -1.18 -1.33 -13.42
N GLU A 257 -2.27 -0.57 -13.53
CA GLU A 257 -2.72 0.31 -12.45
C GLU A 257 -3.44 -0.52 -11.36
N PRO A 258 -3.26 -0.19 -10.07
CA PRO A 258 -3.96 -0.87 -9.00
C PRO A 258 -5.47 -0.55 -9.06
N THR A 259 -6.30 -1.53 -8.75
CA THR A 259 -7.77 -1.41 -8.76
C THR A 259 -8.36 -1.61 -7.38
N ASP A 260 -9.43 -0.89 -7.05
CA ASP A 260 -10.06 -0.91 -5.73
C ASP A 260 -10.69 -2.28 -5.35
N ASP A 261 -10.86 -3.21 -6.30
CA ASP A 261 -11.36 -4.58 -6.06
C ASP A 261 -10.31 -5.57 -5.53
N LEU A 262 -9.02 -5.21 -5.57
CA LEU A 262 -7.94 -6.09 -5.08
C LEU A 262 -8.16 -6.59 -3.64
N PRO A 263 -8.65 -5.77 -2.69
CA PRO A 263 -8.97 -6.24 -1.36
C PRO A 263 -10.11 -7.26 -1.33
N LEU A 264 -11.12 -7.16 -2.20
CA LEU A 264 -12.20 -8.17 -2.25
C LEU A 264 -11.65 -9.54 -2.64
N TRP A 265 -10.80 -9.61 -3.66
CA TRP A 265 -10.22 -10.88 -4.09
C TRP A 265 -9.26 -11.46 -3.05
N THR A 266 -8.50 -10.59 -2.39
CA THR A 266 -7.64 -10.97 -1.26
C THR A 266 -8.47 -11.52 -0.10
N LEU A 267 -9.59 -10.86 0.23
CA LEU A 267 -10.53 -11.31 1.25
C LEU A 267 -11.15 -12.67 0.91
N ILE A 268 -11.59 -12.89 -0.33
CA ILE A 268 -12.10 -14.18 -0.81
C ILE A 268 -11.04 -15.27 -0.67
N ARG A 269 -9.78 -14.98 -1.05
CA ARG A 269 -8.69 -15.93 -0.93
C ARG A 269 -8.38 -16.26 0.53
N ASN A 270 -8.30 -15.25 1.39
CA ASN A 270 -7.98 -15.41 2.80
C ASN A 270 -9.13 -16.10 3.56
N SER A 271 -10.39 -15.82 3.25
CA SER A 271 -11.54 -16.51 3.85
C SER A 271 -11.64 -17.97 3.42
N THR A 272 -11.41 -18.28 2.14
CA THR A 272 -11.37 -19.66 1.66
C THR A 272 -10.21 -20.45 2.25
N ASP A 273 -9.04 -19.83 2.46
CA ASP A 273 -7.92 -20.44 3.17
C ASP A 273 -8.20 -20.63 4.67
N ALA A 274 -8.84 -19.66 5.32
CA ALA A 274 -9.30 -19.77 6.71
C ALA A 274 -10.29 -20.94 6.88
N MET A 275 -11.14 -21.20 5.88
CA MET A 275 -12.06 -22.33 5.81
C MET A 275 -11.42 -23.64 5.31
N SER A 276 -10.10 -23.69 5.10
CA SER A 276 -9.41 -24.90 4.67
C SER A 276 -9.55 -26.03 5.70
N PHE A 277 -9.50 -27.27 5.22
CA PHE A 277 -9.60 -28.44 6.09
C PHE A 277 -8.48 -28.47 7.14
N THR A 278 -7.27 -28.00 6.82
CA THR A 278 -6.15 -27.93 7.77
C THR A 278 -6.46 -27.01 8.94
N ASN A 279 -7.03 -25.82 8.68
CA ASN A 279 -7.45 -24.89 9.73
C ASN A 279 -8.63 -25.43 10.53
N TYR A 280 -9.57 -26.11 9.86
CA TYR A 280 -10.66 -26.81 10.52
C TYR A 280 -10.18 -27.94 11.44
N LEU A 281 -9.21 -28.74 10.99
CA LEU A 281 -8.60 -29.80 11.79
C LEU A 281 -7.89 -29.22 13.01
N ASN A 282 -7.09 -28.16 12.84
CA ASN A 282 -6.43 -27.46 13.94
C ASN A 282 -7.44 -26.89 14.95
N PHE A 283 -8.54 -26.31 14.47
CA PHE A 283 -9.62 -25.81 15.33
C PHE A 283 -10.28 -26.94 16.14
N MET A 284 -10.57 -28.06 15.50
CA MET A 284 -11.16 -29.22 16.16
C MET A 284 -10.19 -29.88 17.14
N ASP A 285 -8.91 -29.99 16.80
CA ASP A 285 -7.87 -30.52 17.68
C ASP A 285 -7.65 -29.59 18.89
N ALA A 286 -7.74 -28.27 18.71
CA ALA A 286 -7.71 -27.33 19.83
C ALA A 286 -8.91 -27.55 20.77
N LEU A 287 -10.11 -27.74 20.23
CA LEU A 287 -11.34 -27.96 21.00
C LEU A 287 -11.34 -29.29 21.76
N PHE A 288 -11.00 -30.38 21.07
CA PHE A 288 -11.12 -31.74 21.59
C PHE A 288 -9.85 -32.27 22.26
N CYS A 289 -8.65 -31.89 21.79
CA CYS A 289 -7.38 -32.50 22.21
C CYS A 289 -6.53 -31.64 23.15
N THR A 290 -6.71 -30.32 23.22
CA THR A 290 -5.93 -29.46 24.13
C THR A 290 -6.73 -28.99 25.35
N PRO A 291 -6.40 -29.42 26.59
CA PRO A 291 -7.06 -28.92 27.80
C PRO A 291 -6.62 -27.48 28.15
N ALA A 292 -5.45 -27.03 27.69
CA ALA A 292 -4.81 -25.77 28.09
C ALA A 292 -5.29 -24.51 27.33
N ASN A 293 -5.91 -24.65 26.16
CA ASN A 293 -6.45 -23.51 25.37
C ASN A 293 -7.88 -23.12 25.75
N ARG A 294 -8.43 -23.73 26.80
CA ARG A 294 -9.76 -23.43 27.31
C ARG A 294 -9.60 -22.26 28.28
N GLY A 295 -9.98 -21.05 27.86
CA GLY A 295 -9.74 -19.80 28.58
C GLY A 295 -10.13 -19.80 30.08
N PRO A 296 -9.72 -18.77 30.84
CA PRO A 296 -9.97 -18.70 32.28
C PRO A 296 -11.48 -18.82 32.57
N GLY A 297 -11.86 -19.86 33.33
CA GLY A 297 -13.26 -20.23 33.62
C GLY A 297 -13.66 -21.63 33.16
N PHE A 298 -12.89 -22.27 32.26
CA PHE A 298 -13.16 -23.64 31.83
C PHE A 298 -12.66 -24.69 32.83
N GLU A 299 -11.68 -24.38 33.68
CA GLU A 299 -11.18 -25.28 34.72
C GLU A 299 -12.26 -25.65 35.74
N ALA A 300 -13.05 -24.67 36.20
CA ALA A 300 -14.18 -24.90 37.10
C ALA A 300 -15.29 -25.74 36.43
N LYS A 301 -15.54 -25.52 35.13
CA LYS A 301 -16.49 -26.31 34.34
C LYS A 301 -15.98 -27.72 34.04
N ASN A 302 -14.68 -27.92 33.83
CA ASN A 302 -14.04 -29.22 33.68
C ASN A 302 -14.12 -30.03 34.99
N GLN A 303 -13.89 -29.39 36.13
CA GLN A 303 -14.05 -30.02 37.45
C GLN A 303 -15.52 -30.40 37.68
N LEU A 304 -16.47 -29.52 37.36
CA LEU A 304 -17.90 -29.83 37.42
C LEU A 304 -18.29 -30.94 36.42
N PHE A 305 -17.72 -30.93 35.22
CA PHE A 305 -17.94 -31.96 34.20
C PHE A 305 -17.43 -33.33 34.67
N GLU A 306 -16.23 -33.41 35.23
CA GLU A 306 -15.68 -34.65 35.78
C GLU A 306 -16.49 -35.15 36.99
N GLN A 307 -16.95 -34.24 37.85
CA GLN A 307 -17.87 -34.57 38.95
C GLN A 307 -19.23 -35.08 38.45
N LEU A 308 -19.78 -34.47 37.39
CA LEU A 308 -21.05 -34.87 36.78
C LEU A 308 -20.91 -36.17 35.97
N ARG A 309 -19.76 -36.39 35.32
CA ARG A 309 -19.40 -37.62 34.59
C ARG A 309 -19.43 -38.83 35.52
N GLN A 310 -18.92 -38.69 36.74
CA GLN A 310 -19.00 -39.73 37.78
C GLN A 310 -20.42 -39.97 38.31
N ARG A 311 -21.33 -38.99 38.16
CA ARG A 311 -22.73 -39.08 38.63
C ARG A 311 -23.72 -39.51 37.55
N ARG A 312 -23.31 -39.66 36.28
CA ARG A 312 -24.18 -40.21 35.23
C ARG A 312 -24.33 -41.72 35.43
N ALA A 313 -25.55 -42.16 35.71
CA ALA A 313 -25.88 -43.53 36.06
C ALA A 313 -26.00 -44.50 34.86
N LEU A 314 -25.91 -44.02 33.61
CA LEU A 314 -25.98 -44.84 32.40
C LEU A 314 -24.96 -44.39 31.35
N PRO A 315 -24.29 -45.32 30.65
CA PRO A 315 -23.27 -45.00 29.64
C PRO A 315 -23.84 -44.44 28.33
N PHE A 316 -25.17 -44.38 28.15
CA PHE A 316 -25.83 -44.16 26.85
C PHE A 316 -26.13 -42.69 26.48
N THR A 317 -25.24 -41.73 26.76
CA THR A 317 -25.44 -40.32 26.32
C THR A 317 -24.39 -39.88 25.31
N ASP A 318 -24.26 -40.68 24.25
CA ASP A 318 -23.18 -40.62 23.28
C ASP A 318 -23.49 -39.82 22.00
N SER A 319 -24.77 -39.50 21.74
CA SER A 319 -25.19 -38.58 20.67
C SER A 319 -24.76 -37.13 20.91
N GLU A 320 -24.38 -36.79 22.15
CA GLU A 320 -23.84 -35.47 22.51
C GLU A 320 -22.51 -35.18 21.82
N ALA A 321 -21.64 -36.18 21.58
CA ALA A 321 -20.35 -35.95 20.91
C ALA A 321 -20.54 -35.48 19.45
N TYR A 322 -21.49 -36.10 18.74
CA TYR A 322 -21.84 -35.70 17.38
C TYR A 322 -22.50 -34.32 17.36
N ARG A 323 -23.37 -34.00 18.33
CA ARG A 323 -23.97 -32.67 18.48
C ARG A 323 -22.92 -31.60 18.73
N VAL A 324 -21.96 -31.86 19.62
CA VAL A 324 -20.83 -30.95 19.88
C VAL A 324 -20.01 -30.74 18.61
N LEU A 325 -19.72 -31.82 17.85
CA LEU A 325 -19.03 -31.71 16.56
C LEU A 325 -19.80 -30.84 15.57
N LYS A 326 -21.12 -31.01 15.46
CA LYS A 326 -21.99 -30.24 14.57
C LYS A 326 -22.00 -28.76 14.95
N VAL A 327 -22.25 -28.43 16.21
CA VAL A 327 -22.26 -27.05 16.73
C VAL A 327 -20.88 -26.39 16.59
N ALA A 328 -19.81 -27.13 16.87
CA ALA A 328 -18.44 -26.62 16.69
C ALA A 328 -18.14 -26.32 15.21
N THR A 329 -18.62 -27.16 14.29
CA THR A 329 -18.44 -26.93 12.85
C THR A 329 -19.26 -25.75 12.36
N GLU A 330 -20.50 -25.59 12.85
CA GLU A 330 -21.34 -24.41 12.59
C GLU A 330 -20.64 -23.13 13.05
N ALA A 331 -20.10 -23.12 14.27
CA ALA A 331 -19.35 -21.98 14.81
C ALA A 331 -18.09 -21.69 13.98
N PHE A 332 -17.35 -22.73 13.57
CA PHE A 332 -16.17 -22.60 12.72
C PHE A 332 -16.53 -21.95 11.37
N VAL A 333 -17.57 -22.43 10.69
CA VAL A 333 -18.00 -21.86 9.41
C VAL A 333 -18.48 -20.42 9.60
N MET A 334 -19.28 -20.15 10.63
CA MET A 334 -19.81 -18.80 10.92
C MET A 334 -18.72 -17.75 11.15
N VAL A 335 -17.63 -18.13 11.82
CA VAL A 335 -16.50 -17.23 12.09
C VAL A 335 -15.66 -16.97 10.84
N ASN A 336 -15.46 -17.99 10.00
CA ASN A 336 -14.50 -17.91 8.88
C ASN A 336 -15.14 -17.55 7.52
N CYS A 337 -16.47 -17.63 7.36
CA CYS A 337 -17.15 -17.37 6.09
C CYS A 337 -17.50 -15.89 5.83
N GLY A 338 -17.37 -15.02 6.84
CA GLY A 338 -17.85 -13.64 6.83
C GLY A 338 -16.87 -12.60 6.27
N VAL A 339 -17.41 -11.52 5.70
CA VAL A 339 -16.68 -10.43 5.01
C VAL A 339 -16.41 -9.22 5.91
N LEU A 340 -17.28 -8.93 6.89
CA LEU A 340 -17.42 -7.57 7.43
C LEU A 340 -17.47 -7.47 8.97
N SER A 341 -16.96 -8.45 9.73
CA SER A 341 -17.08 -8.39 11.20
C SER A 341 -15.87 -8.86 12.02
N GLN A 342 -14.64 -8.87 11.49
CA GLN A 342 -13.44 -9.10 12.30
C GLN A 342 -12.19 -8.33 11.80
N PRO A 343 -11.30 -7.86 12.69
CA PRO A 343 -10.08 -7.10 12.35
C PRO A 343 -8.92 -7.98 11.81
N THR A 344 -9.19 -9.19 11.31
CA THR A 344 -8.16 -10.24 11.09
C THR A 344 -8.15 -10.86 9.69
N HIS A 345 -8.76 -10.23 8.68
CA HIS A 345 -8.89 -10.83 7.35
C HIS A 345 -7.75 -10.50 6.37
N PHE A 346 -6.98 -9.45 6.64
CA PHE A 346 -5.83 -9.06 5.82
C PHE A 346 -4.53 -9.38 6.56
N ASN A 347 -3.56 -9.92 5.84
CA ASN A 347 -2.20 -10.14 6.32
C ASN A 347 -1.27 -9.33 5.41
N PRO A 348 -0.89 -8.09 5.80
CA PRO A 348 -0.16 -7.18 4.92
C PRO A 348 1.09 -7.79 4.29
N ALA A 349 1.86 -8.58 5.06
CA ALA A 349 3.09 -9.21 4.55
C ALA A 349 2.81 -10.32 3.52
N ALA A 350 1.86 -11.21 3.82
CA ALA A 350 1.54 -12.32 2.91
C ALA A 350 0.77 -11.85 1.67
N ASP A 351 -0.11 -10.87 1.84
CA ASP A 351 -0.92 -10.29 0.78
C ASP A 351 -0.05 -9.50 -0.20
N GLN A 352 0.85 -8.66 0.30
CA GLN A 352 1.84 -7.96 -0.52
C GLN A 352 2.71 -8.94 -1.32
N ALA A 353 3.27 -9.95 -0.64
CA ALA A 353 4.09 -10.97 -1.30
C ALA A 353 3.30 -11.77 -2.35
N TYR A 354 1.98 -11.92 -2.19
CA TYR A 354 1.15 -12.53 -3.22
C TYR A 354 1.02 -11.61 -4.44
N LEU A 355 0.71 -10.33 -4.25
CA LEU A 355 0.53 -9.34 -5.32
C LEU A 355 1.83 -9.12 -6.11
N ASP A 356 2.97 -8.97 -5.40
CA ASP A 356 4.30 -8.78 -6.00
C ASP A 356 4.66 -9.91 -6.96
N ARG A 357 4.36 -11.17 -6.60
CA ARG A 357 4.62 -12.34 -7.46
C ARG A 357 3.78 -12.37 -8.74
N ARG A 358 2.78 -11.50 -8.89
CA ARG A 358 1.88 -11.42 -10.05
C ARG A 358 2.04 -10.12 -10.81
N ASP A 359 3.06 -9.31 -10.50
CA ASP A 359 3.29 -8.02 -11.15
C ASP A 359 2.04 -7.10 -11.06
N ILE A 360 1.33 -7.15 -9.93
CA ILE A 360 0.19 -6.29 -9.60
C ILE A 360 0.66 -5.31 -8.54
N PRO A 361 0.65 -3.99 -8.78
CA PRO A 361 1.01 -3.04 -7.74
C PRO A 361 -0.01 -3.08 -6.61
N ALA A 362 0.49 -3.06 -5.39
CA ALA A 362 -0.38 -2.95 -4.23
C ALA A 362 -0.88 -1.52 -4.06
N THR A 363 -2.16 -1.36 -3.71
CA THR A 363 -2.67 -0.10 -3.16
C THR A 363 -2.06 0.14 -1.77
N LEU A 364 -2.02 1.41 -1.32
CA LEU A 364 -1.79 1.68 0.10
C LEU A 364 -2.83 0.93 0.93
N ASP A 365 -2.36 0.16 1.92
CA ASP A 365 -3.13 -0.61 2.91
C ASP A 365 -4.49 -1.14 2.42
N LEU A 366 -4.53 -2.44 2.05
CA LEU A 366 -5.71 -3.14 1.53
C LEU A 366 -6.94 -2.99 2.43
N GLU A 367 -6.77 -2.96 3.75
CA GLU A 367 -7.88 -2.81 4.70
C GLU A 367 -8.53 -1.43 4.58
N THR A 368 -7.73 -0.37 4.50
CA THR A 368 -8.23 1.00 4.32
C THR A 368 -8.87 1.18 2.96
N THR A 369 -8.26 0.64 1.90
CA THR A 369 -8.80 0.66 0.54
C THR A 369 -10.17 -0.02 0.51
N PHE A 370 -10.31 -1.20 1.11
CA PHE A 370 -11.57 -1.93 1.18
C PHE A 370 -12.66 -1.11 1.88
N ASN A 371 -12.36 -0.61 3.08
CA ASN A 371 -13.34 0.07 3.90
C ASN A 371 -13.72 1.47 3.40
N THR A 372 -12.84 2.15 2.68
CA THR A 372 -13.00 3.57 2.30
C THR A 372 -13.35 3.75 0.84
N ASN A 373 -12.67 3.01 -0.06
CA ASN A 373 -12.80 3.20 -1.51
C ASN A 373 -13.72 2.16 -2.14
N TYR A 374 -13.70 0.92 -1.64
CA TYR A 374 -14.44 -0.17 -2.28
C TYR A 374 -15.88 -0.32 -1.80
N LEU A 375 -16.11 -0.34 -0.49
CA LEU A 375 -17.45 -0.53 0.06
C LEU A 375 -18.30 0.72 -0.19
N GLU A 376 -19.52 0.50 -0.68
CA GLU A 376 -20.49 1.58 -0.83
C GLU A 376 -21.23 1.80 0.48
N GLU A 377 -21.29 3.05 0.93
CA GLU A 377 -22.16 3.44 2.02
C GLU A 377 -23.59 3.62 1.51
N THR A 378 -24.51 2.93 2.18
CA THR A 378 -25.93 3.01 1.86
C THR A 378 -26.60 4.17 2.59
N VAL A 379 -27.84 4.52 2.18
CA VAL A 379 -28.62 5.62 2.79
C VAL A 379 -28.73 5.53 4.32
N ASP A 380 -28.68 4.31 4.87
CA ASP A 380 -28.79 4.04 6.31
C ASP A 380 -27.42 3.95 7.03
N GLY A 381 -26.33 4.36 6.37
CA GLY A 381 -24.97 4.32 6.92
C GLY A 381 -24.34 2.93 7.01
N THR A 382 -24.94 1.91 6.39
CA THR A 382 -24.38 0.55 6.35
C THR A 382 -23.46 0.39 5.14
N LYS A 383 -22.24 -0.10 5.35
CA LYS A 383 -21.29 -0.42 4.28
C LYS A 383 -21.62 -1.76 3.65
N VAL A 384 -21.73 -1.82 2.32
CA VAL A 384 -22.07 -3.03 1.57
C VAL A 384 -21.18 -3.17 0.33
N LEU A 385 -21.06 -4.39 -0.19
CA LEU A 385 -20.35 -4.64 -1.46
C LEU A 385 -21.06 -3.92 -2.62
N PRO A 386 -20.33 -3.36 -3.61
CA PRO A 386 -20.94 -2.60 -4.72
C PRO A 386 -22.04 -3.37 -5.46
N TYR A 387 -21.82 -4.66 -5.76
CA TYR A 387 -22.85 -5.49 -6.38
C TYR A 387 -24.13 -5.60 -5.54
N LEU A 388 -23.99 -5.77 -4.23
CA LEU A 388 -25.13 -5.82 -3.31
C LEU A 388 -25.80 -4.44 -3.15
N ALA A 389 -25.04 -3.35 -3.28
CA ALA A 389 -25.60 -2.01 -3.33
C ALA A 389 -26.51 -1.81 -4.55
N ILE A 390 -26.11 -2.31 -5.73
CA ILE A 390 -26.95 -2.30 -6.94
C ILE A 390 -28.25 -3.07 -6.72
N ILE A 391 -28.19 -4.25 -6.09
CA ILE A 391 -29.39 -5.03 -5.76
C ILE A 391 -30.28 -4.26 -4.79
N ARG A 392 -29.70 -3.65 -3.75
CA ARG A 392 -30.44 -2.84 -2.79
C ARG A 392 -31.17 -1.68 -3.46
N ARG A 393 -30.54 -0.99 -4.42
CA ARG A 393 -31.19 0.10 -5.19
C ARG A 393 -32.42 -0.38 -5.98
N LYS A 394 -32.51 -1.68 -6.31
CA LYS A 394 -33.70 -2.28 -6.97
C LYS A 394 -34.83 -2.65 -5.98
N LEU A 395 -34.59 -2.56 -4.67
CA LEU A 395 -35.56 -2.89 -3.63
C LEU A 395 -35.85 -1.65 -2.74
N PRO A 396 -36.35 -0.53 -3.30
CA PRO A 396 -36.62 0.68 -2.52
C PRO A 396 -37.79 0.50 -1.53
N ASP A 397 -38.70 -0.42 -1.81
CA ASP A 397 -39.95 -0.63 -1.05
C ASP A 397 -39.78 -1.52 0.18
N VAL A 398 -38.57 -2.06 0.42
CA VAL A 398 -38.27 -2.91 1.58
C VAL A 398 -37.72 -2.02 2.70
N PRO A 399 -38.52 -1.65 3.73
CA PRO A 399 -38.06 -0.79 4.80
C PRO A 399 -36.97 -1.48 5.61
N MET A 400 -35.85 -0.78 5.86
CA MET A 400 -34.79 -1.25 6.74
C MET A 400 -35.00 -0.66 8.12
N ASN A 401 -35.60 -1.43 9.04
CA ASN A 401 -35.72 -0.98 10.42
C ASN A 401 -34.39 -1.24 11.14
N ILE A 402 -33.74 -0.14 11.54
CA ILE A 402 -32.57 -0.17 12.40
C ILE A 402 -33.03 -0.75 13.74
N LEU A 403 -32.55 -1.93 14.11
CA LEU A 403 -32.76 -2.53 15.43
C LEU A 403 -32.04 -1.69 16.51
N ARG A 404 -32.60 -0.52 16.83
CA ARG A 404 -32.32 0.22 18.06
C ARG A 404 -33.31 -0.24 19.13
N GLY A 405 -33.16 -1.48 19.56
CA GLY A 405 -33.81 -2.02 20.77
C GLY A 405 -35.33 -2.18 20.68
N MET A 406 -35.78 -3.43 20.76
CA MET A 406 -37.13 -3.86 21.18
C MET A 406 -38.33 -3.10 20.61
N GLU A 407 -38.97 -3.64 19.57
CA GLU A 407 -40.43 -3.87 19.49
C GLU A 407 -40.83 -4.44 18.11
N GLY A 408 -41.35 -5.68 18.06
CA GLY A 408 -42.06 -6.26 16.91
C GLY A 408 -41.39 -7.44 16.21
N GLU A 409 -42.13 -8.54 16.03
CA GLU A 409 -41.71 -9.73 15.23
C GLU A 409 -41.42 -9.39 13.75
N ALA A 410 -42.01 -8.32 13.22
CA ALA A 410 -41.75 -7.84 11.87
C ALA A 410 -40.36 -7.19 11.71
N ASP A 411 -39.84 -6.52 12.75
CA ASP A 411 -38.52 -5.87 12.74
C ASP A 411 -37.36 -6.86 12.73
N MET A 412 -37.57 -8.05 13.30
CA MET A 412 -36.60 -9.15 13.22
C MET A 412 -36.42 -9.65 11.78
N CYS A 413 -37.47 -9.65 10.96
CA CYS A 413 -37.41 -10.11 9.58
C CYS A 413 -36.62 -9.16 8.66
N PHE A 414 -36.75 -7.85 8.85
CA PHE A 414 -36.02 -6.85 8.05
C PHE A 414 -34.54 -6.75 8.45
N GLY A 415 -34.22 -6.92 9.74
CA GLY A 415 -32.84 -6.98 10.24
C GLY A 415 -32.01 -8.13 9.66
N ILE A 416 -32.63 -9.29 9.37
CA ILE A 416 -31.93 -10.44 8.77
C ILE A 416 -31.46 -10.16 7.35
N VAL A 417 -32.29 -9.48 6.54
CA VAL A 417 -31.92 -9.09 5.17
C VAL A 417 -30.80 -8.06 5.19
N GLN A 418 -30.88 -7.07 6.10
CA GLN A 418 -29.83 -6.10 6.30
C GLN A 418 -28.51 -6.77 6.72
N GLN A 419 -28.54 -7.71 7.65
CA GLN A 419 -27.36 -8.45 8.09
C GLN A 419 -26.75 -9.28 6.95
N LYS A 420 -27.58 -9.95 6.13
CA LYS A 420 -27.10 -10.71 4.95
C LYS A 420 -26.48 -9.81 3.87
N LEU A 421 -26.98 -8.58 3.70
CA LEU A 421 -26.41 -7.59 2.78
C LEU A 421 -25.12 -6.96 3.32
N ALA A 422 -25.08 -6.69 4.62
CA ALA A 422 -23.95 -6.08 5.32
C ALA A 422 -22.86 -7.08 5.71
N SER A 423 -23.10 -8.38 5.61
CA SER A 423 -22.15 -9.44 5.93
C SER A 423 -22.51 -10.72 5.15
N PRO A 424 -22.30 -10.74 3.83
CA PRO A 424 -22.58 -11.93 3.03
C PRO A 424 -21.63 -13.07 3.42
N CYS A 425 -22.14 -14.30 3.48
CA CYS A 425 -21.31 -15.49 3.62
C CYS A 425 -20.69 -15.85 2.27
N LEU A 426 -19.37 -15.81 2.15
CA LEU A 426 -18.65 -16.12 0.91
C LEU A 426 -18.48 -17.64 0.75
N LEU A 427 -19.55 -18.33 0.39
CA LEU A 427 -19.58 -19.77 0.17
C LEU A 427 -20.24 -20.12 -1.16
N GLU A 428 -19.57 -20.93 -1.99
CA GLU A 428 -20.17 -21.46 -3.22
C GLU A 428 -20.53 -22.93 -3.08
N LEU A 429 -21.67 -23.28 -3.67
CA LEU A 429 -22.19 -24.63 -3.67
C LEU A 429 -21.42 -25.56 -4.64
N ILE A 430 -20.70 -24.98 -5.61
CA ILE A 430 -19.83 -25.71 -6.55
C ILE A 430 -18.76 -26.54 -5.83
N TRP A 431 -18.32 -26.09 -4.66
CA TRP A 431 -17.38 -26.82 -3.83
C TRP A 431 -17.97 -28.18 -3.40
N SER A 432 -19.23 -28.16 -2.94
CA SER A 432 -19.95 -29.36 -2.50
C SER A 432 -20.23 -30.29 -3.67
N TYR A 433 -20.55 -29.75 -4.85
CA TYR A 433 -20.72 -30.54 -6.07
C TYR A 433 -19.47 -31.37 -6.39
N TRP A 434 -18.27 -30.75 -6.34
CA TRP A 434 -17.03 -31.46 -6.64
C TRP A 434 -16.65 -32.51 -5.59
N HIS A 435 -16.94 -32.29 -4.31
CA HIS A 435 -16.73 -33.31 -3.28
C HIS A 435 -17.69 -34.50 -3.40
N GLU A 436 -18.92 -34.27 -3.86
CA GLU A 436 -19.88 -35.33 -4.20
C GLU A 436 -19.40 -36.18 -5.38
N GLU A 437 -19.00 -35.55 -6.49
CA GLU A 437 -18.41 -36.26 -7.63
C GLU A 437 -17.07 -36.95 -7.27
N GLY A 438 -16.40 -36.43 -6.24
CA GLY A 438 -15.21 -37.02 -5.63
C GLY A 438 -15.46 -38.28 -4.81
N MET A 439 -16.72 -38.70 -4.63
CA MET A 439 -17.15 -39.87 -3.84
C MET A 439 -17.02 -39.72 -2.32
N LEU A 440 -16.94 -38.49 -1.78
CA LEU A 440 -16.84 -38.24 -0.33
C LEU A 440 -18.07 -38.76 0.41
N VAL A 441 -19.26 -38.35 -0.03
CA VAL A 441 -20.53 -38.70 0.62
C VAL A 441 -20.84 -40.18 0.43
N GLN A 442 -20.51 -40.74 -0.73
CA GLN A 442 -20.67 -42.16 -1.08
C GLN A 442 -19.78 -43.02 -0.19
N THR A 443 -18.54 -42.58 0.07
CA THR A 443 -17.63 -43.24 1.01
C THR A 443 -18.23 -43.29 2.41
N MET A 444 -18.71 -42.16 2.92
CA MET A 444 -19.32 -42.12 4.24
C MET A 444 -20.58 -42.97 4.31
N ASN A 445 -21.43 -42.93 3.27
CA ASN A 445 -22.65 -43.74 3.20
C ASN A 445 -22.35 -45.25 3.20
N ALA A 446 -21.33 -45.70 2.47
CA ALA A 446 -20.92 -47.12 2.45
C ALA A 446 -20.41 -47.57 3.83
N ILE A 447 -19.65 -46.71 4.52
CA ILE A 447 -19.18 -46.97 5.88
C ILE A 447 -20.36 -47.03 6.85
N THR A 448 -21.32 -46.10 6.76
CA THR A 448 -22.50 -46.11 7.65
C THR A 448 -23.42 -47.30 7.41
N GLN A 449 -23.58 -47.75 6.15
CA GLN A 449 -24.33 -48.96 5.84
C GLN A 449 -23.69 -50.18 6.49
N ARG A 450 -22.36 -50.33 6.34
CA ARG A 450 -21.62 -51.39 7.03
C ARG A 450 -21.79 -51.29 8.54
N PHE A 451 -21.70 -50.09 9.12
CA PHE A 451 -21.88 -49.83 10.54
C PHE A 451 -23.27 -50.23 11.05
N GLN A 452 -24.33 -49.98 10.28
CA GLN A 452 -25.69 -50.42 10.55
C GLN A 452 -25.94 -51.92 10.25
N ASN A 453 -24.89 -52.65 9.84
CA ASN A 453 -24.96 -54.03 9.36
C ASN A 453 -25.94 -54.21 8.18
N VAL A 454 -26.04 -53.19 7.33
CA VAL A 454 -26.78 -53.22 6.08
C VAL A 454 -25.81 -53.57 4.95
N ARG A 455 -26.13 -54.63 4.21
CA ARG A 455 -25.33 -55.05 3.05
C ARG A 455 -25.55 -54.09 1.88
N ALA A 456 -24.47 -53.71 1.19
CA ALA A 456 -24.56 -52.86 0.02
C ALA A 456 -25.41 -53.50 -1.09
N LEU A 457 -26.15 -52.67 -1.84
CA LEU A 457 -26.95 -53.09 -2.99
C LEU A 457 -26.04 -53.43 -4.20
N GLY A 458 -25.65 -54.69 -4.33
CA GLY A 458 -24.79 -55.18 -5.41
C GLY A 458 -24.47 -56.67 -5.28
N ARG A 459 -23.75 -57.23 -6.26
CA ARG A 459 -23.37 -58.66 -6.27
C ARG A 459 -22.23 -58.98 -5.29
N ASP A 460 -21.29 -58.05 -5.13
CA ASP A 460 -20.14 -58.14 -4.23
C ASP A 460 -20.10 -56.91 -3.32
N ASP A 461 -20.18 -57.12 -2.00
CA ASP A 461 -20.02 -56.07 -0.99
C ASP A 461 -18.62 -56.22 -0.36
N PRO A 462 -17.64 -55.41 -0.78
CA PRO A 462 -16.26 -55.55 -0.32
C PRO A 462 -16.07 -55.15 1.16
N LEU A 463 -17.01 -54.41 1.76
CA LEU A 463 -16.97 -54.05 3.18
C LEU A 463 -17.62 -55.13 4.07
N ALA A 464 -18.37 -56.09 3.50
CA ALA A 464 -19.09 -57.10 4.27
C ALA A 464 -18.19 -57.97 5.16
N ASN A 465 -16.94 -58.19 4.74
CA ASN A 465 -15.96 -58.98 5.49
C ASN A 465 -15.00 -58.12 6.33
N LEU A 466 -15.12 -56.79 6.29
CA LEU A 466 -14.30 -55.92 7.14
C LEU A 466 -14.95 -55.77 8.51
N GLU A 467 -14.16 -56.05 9.53
CA GLU A 467 -14.56 -55.85 10.93
C GLU A 467 -14.52 -54.37 11.28
N ILE A 468 -15.55 -53.90 11.98
CA ILE A 468 -15.69 -52.49 12.43
C ILE A 468 -14.84 -52.23 13.68
N ASP A 469 -14.13 -53.26 14.18
CA ASP A 469 -13.31 -53.21 15.40
C ASP A 469 -12.39 -51.99 15.51
N PRO A 470 -11.64 -51.58 14.45
CA PRO A 470 -10.78 -50.40 14.51
C PRO A 470 -11.55 -49.09 14.74
N LEU A 471 -12.82 -49.04 14.36
CA LEU A 471 -13.68 -47.85 14.47
C LEU A 471 -14.43 -47.76 15.82
N ARG A 472 -14.22 -48.70 16.76
CA ARG A 472 -14.86 -48.65 18.08
C ARG A 472 -14.70 -47.29 18.80
N PRO A 473 -13.53 -46.59 18.77
CA PRO A 473 -13.40 -45.28 19.39
C PRO A 473 -14.33 -44.20 18.80
N LEU A 474 -14.73 -44.36 17.54
CA LEU A 474 -15.58 -43.42 16.80
C LEU A 474 -17.06 -43.84 16.77
N ASN A 475 -17.42 -44.92 17.47
CA ASN A 475 -18.78 -45.47 17.49
C ASN A 475 -19.84 -44.39 17.77
N ASN A 476 -19.63 -43.58 18.82
CA ASN A 476 -20.56 -42.54 19.24
C ASN A 476 -20.80 -41.46 18.16
N LEU A 477 -19.75 -41.11 17.42
CA LEU A 477 -19.81 -40.13 16.34
C LEU A 477 -20.51 -40.71 15.11
N ILE A 478 -20.17 -41.95 14.72
CA ILE A 478 -20.78 -42.62 13.57
C ILE A 478 -22.25 -42.91 13.85
N TRP A 479 -22.59 -43.38 15.06
CA TRP A 479 -23.96 -43.61 15.48
C TRP A 479 -24.77 -42.30 15.49
N GLY A 480 -24.23 -41.22 16.08
CA GLY A 480 -24.85 -39.90 16.04
C GLY A 480 -25.08 -39.40 14.60
N TYR A 481 -24.09 -39.58 13.72
CA TYR A 481 -24.20 -39.24 12.30
C TYR A 481 -25.28 -40.06 11.58
N THR A 482 -25.43 -41.34 11.90
CA THR A 482 -26.51 -42.18 11.34
C THR A 482 -27.90 -41.81 11.87
N GLN A 483 -28.02 -41.47 13.16
CA GLN A 483 -29.30 -41.05 13.73
C GLN A 483 -29.78 -39.69 13.21
N ASP A 484 -28.84 -38.78 12.88
CA ASP A 484 -29.15 -37.46 12.34
C ASP A 484 -29.54 -37.49 10.85
N GLU A 485 -29.66 -38.67 10.22
CA GLU A 485 -29.97 -38.81 8.79
C GLU A 485 -31.20 -38.01 8.34
N GLN A 486 -32.22 -37.90 9.20
CA GLN A 486 -33.45 -37.15 8.91
C GLN A 486 -33.25 -35.63 8.84
N HIS A 487 -32.25 -35.08 9.54
CA HIS A 487 -31.97 -33.64 9.55
C HIS A 487 -30.84 -33.24 8.59
N ARG A 488 -30.21 -34.21 7.92
CA ARG A 488 -29.18 -33.94 6.91
C ARG A 488 -29.79 -33.60 5.57
N LEU A 489 -29.07 -32.80 4.79
CA LEU A 489 -29.41 -32.51 3.42
C LEU A 489 -29.37 -33.77 2.57
N THR A 490 -30.50 -34.07 1.92
CA THR A 490 -30.58 -35.18 0.99
C THR A 490 -29.82 -34.87 -0.29
N VAL A 491 -29.23 -35.90 -0.91
CA VAL A 491 -28.53 -35.79 -2.21
C VAL A 491 -29.47 -35.20 -3.28
N VAL A 492 -30.75 -35.60 -3.26
CA VAL A 492 -31.76 -35.07 -4.18
C VAL A 492 -31.94 -33.56 -3.99
N ARG A 493 -32.04 -33.08 -2.75
CA ARG A 493 -32.18 -31.64 -2.45
C ARG A 493 -30.96 -30.86 -2.94
N ARG A 494 -29.75 -31.34 -2.65
CA ARG A 494 -28.51 -30.71 -3.15
C ARG A 494 -28.47 -30.67 -4.67
N ASN A 495 -28.90 -31.75 -5.33
CA ASN A 495 -28.91 -31.84 -6.78
C ASN A 495 -29.82 -30.82 -7.47
N TYR A 496 -30.98 -30.52 -6.89
CA TYR A 496 -31.85 -29.45 -7.38
C TYR A 496 -31.17 -28.08 -7.32
N GLU A 497 -30.47 -27.78 -6.22
CA GLU A 497 -29.77 -26.50 -6.10
C GLU A 497 -28.50 -26.43 -6.97
N TYR A 498 -27.79 -27.55 -7.21
CA TYR A 498 -26.68 -27.59 -8.18
C TYR A 498 -27.13 -27.17 -9.59
N ASP A 499 -28.29 -27.68 -10.02
CA ASP A 499 -28.86 -27.38 -11.33
C ASP A 499 -29.41 -25.95 -11.40
N HIS A 500 -29.98 -25.47 -10.30
CA HIS A 500 -30.49 -24.11 -10.17
C HIS A 500 -29.38 -23.04 -10.15
N HIS A 501 -28.25 -23.31 -9.48
CA HIS A 501 -27.14 -22.36 -9.39
C HIS A 501 -26.23 -22.37 -10.62
N TYR A 502 -25.96 -23.57 -11.18
CA TYR A 502 -24.92 -23.76 -12.20
C TYR A 502 -25.35 -24.64 -13.37
N GLY A 503 -26.56 -25.22 -13.35
CA GLY A 503 -27.00 -26.15 -14.40
C GLY A 503 -26.20 -27.46 -14.42
N VAL A 504 -25.49 -27.75 -13.32
CA VAL A 504 -24.77 -29.01 -13.11
C VAL A 504 -25.64 -29.94 -12.28
N ARG A 505 -25.58 -31.23 -12.58
CA ARG A 505 -26.34 -32.24 -11.85
C ARG A 505 -25.52 -33.51 -11.73
N LEU A 506 -25.70 -34.20 -10.63
CA LEU A 506 -25.20 -35.55 -10.39
C LEU A 506 -25.96 -36.55 -11.28
N ASP A 507 -25.26 -37.60 -11.71
CA ASP A 507 -25.88 -38.76 -12.38
C ASP A 507 -25.74 -39.98 -11.47
N GLY A 508 -26.84 -40.66 -11.17
CA GLY A 508 -26.82 -41.81 -10.28
C GLY A 508 -28.19 -42.32 -9.84
N LYS A 509 -28.20 -43.45 -9.12
CA LYS A 509 -29.41 -44.13 -8.66
C LYS A 509 -30.29 -43.26 -7.76
N ALA A 510 -29.68 -42.36 -6.99
CA ALA A 510 -30.40 -41.48 -6.07
C ALA A 510 -31.21 -40.37 -6.77
N VAL A 511 -30.96 -40.07 -8.05
CA VAL A 511 -31.46 -38.86 -8.73
C VAL A 511 -32.26 -39.19 -10.01
N GLN A 512 -32.91 -40.35 -10.07
CA GLN A 512 -33.56 -40.84 -11.30
C GLN A 512 -34.76 -39.99 -11.78
N HIS A 513 -35.53 -39.41 -10.86
CA HIS A 513 -36.75 -38.66 -11.18
C HIS A 513 -36.55 -37.15 -11.04
N PHE A 514 -35.55 -36.62 -11.74
CA PHE A 514 -35.15 -35.23 -11.66
C PHE A 514 -36.06 -34.32 -12.53
N ARG A 515 -36.80 -33.40 -11.90
CA ARG A 515 -37.70 -32.45 -12.56
C ARG A 515 -37.59 -31.05 -11.94
N PRO A 516 -36.55 -30.27 -12.31
CA PRO A 516 -36.33 -28.94 -11.75
C PRO A 516 -37.37 -27.95 -12.28
N ALA A 517 -37.62 -26.88 -11.50
CA ALA A 517 -38.46 -25.77 -11.94
C ALA A 517 -37.73 -24.85 -12.92
N ASP A 518 -36.42 -24.70 -12.76
CA ASP A 518 -35.54 -23.86 -13.54
C ASP A 518 -34.13 -24.50 -13.60
N THR A 519 -33.40 -24.28 -14.69
CA THR A 519 -32.10 -24.89 -14.97
C THR A 519 -31.15 -23.87 -15.62
N ARG A 520 -29.90 -23.77 -15.15
CA ARG A 520 -28.89 -22.86 -15.72
C ARG A 520 -28.06 -23.51 -16.83
N SER A 521 -28.71 -23.88 -17.93
CA SER A 521 -28.07 -24.64 -19.03
C SER A 521 -26.85 -23.97 -19.66
N LYS A 522 -26.78 -22.63 -19.68
CA LYS A 522 -25.68 -21.88 -20.32
C LYS A 522 -24.45 -21.66 -19.43
N PHE A 523 -24.54 -21.93 -18.13
CA PHE A 523 -23.47 -21.59 -17.19
C PHE A 523 -22.15 -22.30 -17.53
N LEU A 524 -22.18 -23.62 -17.76
CA LEU A 524 -20.98 -24.38 -18.06
C LEU A 524 -20.28 -23.89 -19.33
N GLU A 525 -21.04 -23.64 -20.39
CA GLU A 525 -20.51 -23.12 -21.64
C GLU A 525 -19.83 -21.75 -21.43
N ALA A 526 -20.53 -20.82 -20.76
CA ALA A 526 -19.98 -19.50 -20.47
C ALA A 526 -18.75 -19.54 -19.55
N PHE A 527 -18.75 -20.41 -18.54
CA PHE A 527 -17.63 -20.55 -17.60
C PHE A 527 -16.41 -21.19 -18.28
N HIS A 528 -16.58 -22.27 -19.04
CA HIS A 528 -15.48 -22.87 -19.81
C HIS A 528 -14.95 -21.92 -20.89
N TYR A 529 -15.84 -21.14 -21.52
CA TYR A 529 -15.46 -20.08 -22.46
C TYR A 529 -14.59 -19.02 -21.77
N LEU A 530 -14.97 -18.55 -20.57
CA LEU A 530 -14.16 -17.62 -19.76
C LEU A 530 -12.77 -18.20 -19.43
N LEU A 531 -12.69 -19.46 -19.00
CA LEU A 531 -11.40 -20.12 -18.68
C LEU A 531 -10.49 -20.23 -19.92
N ARG A 532 -11.07 -20.47 -21.09
CA ARG A 532 -10.34 -20.50 -22.36
C ARG A 532 -9.84 -19.11 -22.76
N LEU A 533 -10.66 -18.06 -22.60
CA LEU A 533 -10.25 -16.68 -22.82
C LEU A 533 -9.08 -16.30 -21.90
N CYS A 534 -9.11 -16.72 -20.63
CA CYS A 534 -8.00 -16.52 -19.70
C CYS A 534 -6.72 -17.21 -20.19
N THR A 535 -6.82 -18.42 -20.76
CA THR A 535 -5.66 -19.12 -21.32
C THR A 535 -5.04 -18.37 -22.49
N SER A 536 -5.86 -17.84 -23.40
CA SER A 536 -5.38 -16.96 -24.49
C SER A 536 -4.75 -15.69 -23.94
N PHE A 537 -5.37 -15.06 -22.93
CA PHE A 537 -4.85 -13.88 -22.26
C PHE A 537 -3.47 -14.16 -21.64
N TYR A 538 -3.28 -15.29 -20.94
CA TYR A 538 -1.99 -15.62 -20.32
C TYR A 538 -0.88 -15.81 -21.33
N ARG A 539 -1.18 -16.37 -22.52
CA ARG A 539 -0.18 -16.48 -23.59
C ARG A 539 0.25 -15.10 -24.09
N GLN A 540 -0.68 -14.15 -24.19
CA GLN A 540 -0.37 -12.77 -24.57
C GLN A 540 0.35 -12.02 -23.46
N ASP A 541 -0.03 -12.24 -22.19
CA ASP A 541 0.55 -11.58 -21.02
C ASP A 541 1.97 -12.09 -20.70
N ASP A 542 2.26 -13.35 -21.05
CA ASP A 542 3.61 -13.92 -21.01
C ASP A 542 4.50 -13.41 -22.15
N ASP A 543 3.91 -12.99 -23.26
CA ASP A 543 4.63 -12.41 -24.39
C ASP A 543 4.90 -10.92 -24.14
N THR A 544 6.11 -10.62 -23.70
CA THR A 544 6.54 -9.24 -23.40
C THR A 544 6.64 -8.34 -24.64
N THR A 545 6.42 -8.87 -25.85
CA THR A 545 6.41 -8.09 -27.10
C THR A 545 5.04 -7.53 -27.46
N VAL A 546 3.97 -8.00 -26.81
CA VAL A 546 2.58 -7.61 -27.09
C VAL A 546 1.91 -7.11 -25.81
N LYS A 547 1.13 -6.02 -25.91
CA LYS A 547 0.24 -5.62 -24.81
C LYS A 547 -0.99 -6.53 -24.82
N ALA A 548 -1.13 -7.37 -23.81
CA ALA A 548 -2.26 -8.28 -23.69
C ALA A 548 -3.60 -7.52 -23.61
N ASP A 549 -4.60 -8.02 -24.34
CA ASP A 549 -5.96 -7.46 -24.32
C ASP A 549 -6.86 -8.23 -23.34
N ALA A 550 -7.31 -7.56 -22.28
CA ALA A 550 -8.22 -8.12 -21.28
C ALA A 550 -9.71 -7.87 -21.58
N PHE A 551 -10.04 -7.12 -22.65
CA PHE A 551 -11.43 -6.83 -22.98
C PHE A 551 -12.29 -8.07 -23.27
N PRO A 552 -11.79 -9.12 -23.96
CA PRO A 552 -12.53 -10.37 -24.10
C PRO A 552 -12.82 -11.04 -22.75
N VAL A 553 -11.87 -11.01 -21.82
CA VAL A 553 -12.04 -11.54 -20.45
C VAL A 553 -13.12 -10.77 -19.71
N LEU A 554 -13.14 -9.43 -19.81
CA LEU A 554 -14.19 -8.60 -19.22
C LEU A 554 -15.59 -9.00 -19.70
N ASN A 555 -15.77 -9.23 -21.01
CA ASN A 555 -17.06 -9.65 -21.56
C ASN A 555 -17.47 -11.05 -21.06
N GLY A 556 -16.51 -11.98 -20.97
CA GLY A 556 -16.75 -13.30 -20.37
C GLY A 556 -17.15 -13.22 -18.90
N LEU A 557 -16.49 -12.35 -18.13
CA LEU A 557 -16.82 -12.10 -16.72
C LEU A 557 -18.22 -11.55 -16.55
N LYS A 558 -18.61 -10.57 -17.38
CA LYS A 558 -19.98 -10.01 -17.40
C LYS A 558 -21.03 -11.06 -17.70
N GLU A 559 -20.79 -11.91 -18.70
CA GLU A 559 -21.72 -12.97 -19.08
C GLU A 559 -21.90 -14.00 -17.96
N VAL A 560 -20.80 -14.48 -17.38
CA VAL A 560 -20.85 -15.43 -16.26
C VAL A 560 -21.49 -14.79 -15.03
N HIS A 561 -21.13 -13.55 -14.69
CA HIS A 561 -21.74 -12.81 -13.58
C HIS A 561 -23.26 -12.68 -13.76
N LEU A 562 -23.72 -12.33 -14.97
CA LEU A 562 -25.15 -12.23 -15.26
C LEU A 562 -25.86 -13.58 -15.05
N ILE A 563 -25.30 -14.68 -15.56
CA ILE A 563 -25.89 -16.02 -15.37
C ILE A 563 -25.91 -16.41 -13.89
N LEU A 564 -24.83 -16.14 -13.15
CA LEU A 564 -24.75 -16.42 -11.72
C LEU A 564 -25.76 -15.58 -10.92
N SER A 565 -25.95 -14.32 -11.27
CA SER A 565 -26.92 -13.43 -10.64
C SER A 565 -28.36 -13.92 -10.83
N GLN A 566 -28.69 -14.50 -11.99
CA GLN A 566 -29.97 -15.15 -12.23
C GLN A 566 -30.16 -16.39 -11.35
N GLY A 567 -29.09 -17.08 -10.96
CA GLY A 567 -29.13 -18.21 -10.02
C GLY A 567 -29.11 -17.80 -8.54
N ALA A 568 -28.94 -16.52 -8.20
CA ALA A 568 -28.80 -16.03 -6.83
C ALA A 568 -30.15 -15.77 -6.14
N HIS A 569 -31.10 -16.70 -6.27
CA HIS A 569 -32.40 -16.67 -5.59
C HIS A 569 -32.80 -18.09 -5.14
N ASN A 570 -33.90 -18.24 -4.40
CA ASN A 570 -34.30 -19.47 -3.70
C ASN A 570 -33.49 -19.72 -2.40
N GLN A 571 -32.71 -20.80 -2.30
CA GLN A 571 -31.93 -21.15 -1.09
C GLN A 571 -30.47 -20.71 -1.14
N PHE A 572 -30.21 -19.65 -1.90
CA PHE A 572 -28.90 -19.05 -2.03
C PHE A 572 -28.36 -18.60 -0.65
N GLY A 573 -27.10 -18.94 -0.35
CA GLY A 573 -26.45 -18.69 0.95
C GLY A 573 -26.72 -19.74 2.03
N ASP A 574 -27.97 -20.15 2.24
CA ASP A 574 -28.33 -21.07 3.34
C ASP A 574 -27.95 -22.53 3.02
N LEU A 575 -28.26 -23.03 1.82
CA LEU A 575 -27.90 -24.39 1.43
C LEU A 575 -26.37 -24.62 1.26
N PRO A 576 -25.59 -23.68 0.68
CA PRO A 576 -24.13 -23.79 0.67
C PRO A 576 -23.51 -23.97 2.05
N SER A 577 -23.95 -23.20 3.05
CA SER A 577 -23.40 -23.27 4.41
C SER A 577 -23.69 -24.61 5.09
N THR A 578 -24.94 -25.08 5.01
CA THR A 578 -25.37 -26.37 5.56
C THR A 578 -24.65 -27.54 4.87
N ALA A 579 -24.54 -27.52 3.53
CA ALA A 579 -23.77 -28.54 2.79
C ALA A 579 -22.28 -28.54 3.15
N ARG A 580 -21.68 -27.35 3.32
CA ARG A 580 -20.27 -27.20 3.75
C ARG A 580 -20.04 -27.83 5.13
N ILE A 581 -20.90 -27.52 6.09
CA ILE A 581 -20.81 -28.06 7.46
C ILE A 581 -20.83 -29.58 7.44
N GLU A 582 -21.81 -30.19 6.75
CA GLU A 582 -21.93 -31.64 6.68
C GLU A 582 -20.71 -32.31 6.05
N MET A 583 -20.19 -31.76 4.95
CA MET A 583 -19.04 -32.33 4.25
C MET A 583 -17.73 -32.13 5.00
N LEU A 584 -17.55 -31.00 5.71
CA LEU A 584 -16.41 -30.82 6.62
C LEU A 584 -16.44 -31.86 7.75
N MET A 585 -17.62 -32.10 8.34
CA MET A 585 -17.77 -33.15 9.35
C MET A 585 -17.41 -34.54 8.81
N GLN A 586 -17.83 -34.87 7.58
CA GLN A 586 -17.44 -36.12 6.92
C GLN A 586 -15.93 -36.21 6.69
N GLN A 587 -15.30 -35.15 6.18
CA GLN A 587 -13.86 -35.09 5.99
C GLN A 587 -13.13 -35.29 7.32
N TRP A 588 -13.57 -34.65 8.40
CA TRP A 588 -12.93 -34.78 9.71
C TRP A 588 -13.09 -36.17 10.32
N MET A 589 -14.27 -36.79 10.20
CA MET A 589 -14.46 -38.18 10.61
C MET A 589 -13.51 -39.10 9.85
N LEU A 590 -13.39 -38.96 8.53
CA LEU A 590 -12.50 -39.78 7.70
C LEU A 590 -11.01 -39.50 7.95
N ALA A 591 -10.64 -38.29 8.35
CA ALA A 591 -9.26 -37.93 8.68
C ALA A 591 -8.72 -38.64 9.93
N ARG A 592 -9.60 -39.22 10.75
CA ARG A 592 -9.23 -39.88 12.00
C ARG A 592 -8.30 -41.09 11.76
N PRO A 593 -7.28 -41.30 12.62
CA PRO A 593 -6.28 -42.36 12.44
C PRO A 593 -6.90 -43.76 12.46
N GLU A 594 -8.03 -43.96 13.12
CA GLU A 594 -8.78 -45.22 13.17
C GLU A 594 -9.18 -45.70 11.76
N PHE A 595 -9.53 -44.78 10.85
CA PHE A 595 -9.84 -45.13 9.47
C PHE A 595 -8.63 -45.61 8.66
N ARG A 596 -7.41 -45.33 9.11
CA ARG A 596 -6.19 -45.83 8.48
C ARG A 596 -6.04 -47.33 8.63
N GLU A 597 -6.45 -47.86 9.78
CA GLU A 597 -6.43 -49.29 10.08
C GLU A 597 -7.63 -50.01 9.46
N PHE A 598 -8.78 -49.33 9.41
CA PHE A 598 -10.00 -49.89 8.81
C PHE A 598 -9.92 -50.03 7.28
N LEU A 599 -9.31 -49.07 6.57
CA LEU A 599 -9.23 -49.07 5.10
C LEU A 599 -7.81 -49.33 4.60
N PRO A 600 -7.65 -50.07 3.48
CA PRO A 600 -6.34 -50.39 2.90
C PRO A 600 -5.73 -49.16 2.21
N THR A 601 -5.12 -48.29 3.01
CA THR A 601 -4.63 -46.98 2.58
C THR A 601 -3.17 -47.01 2.14
N ARG A 602 -2.80 -46.11 1.22
CA ARG A 602 -1.44 -46.05 0.64
C ARG A 602 -0.63 -44.92 1.26
N VAL A 603 0.04 -45.20 2.37
CA VAL A 603 0.77 -44.20 3.18
C VAL A 603 1.85 -43.43 2.39
N MET A 604 2.44 -44.04 1.36
CA MET A 604 3.49 -43.38 0.56
C MET A 604 2.98 -42.31 -0.42
N VAL A 605 1.66 -42.20 -0.63
CA VAL A 605 1.11 -41.15 -1.49
C VAL A 605 0.92 -39.88 -0.66
N ALA A 606 1.63 -38.81 -1.03
CA ALA A 606 1.57 -37.53 -0.34
C ALA A 606 0.28 -36.77 -0.68
N TYR A 607 -0.77 -37.00 0.11
CA TYR A 607 -1.98 -36.19 0.08
C TYR A 607 -1.82 -34.95 0.96
N PRO A 608 -2.34 -33.78 0.55
CA PRO A 608 -2.29 -32.57 1.37
C PRO A 608 -3.21 -32.66 2.60
N GLU A 609 -4.28 -33.45 2.53
CA GLU A 609 -5.25 -33.60 3.62
C GLU A 609 -5.46 -35.09 3.96
N PRO A 610 -5.55 -35.44 5.25
CA PRO A 610 -5.54 -36.82 5.73
C PRO A 610 -6.81 -37.63 5.44
N TRP A 611 -7.92 -37.01 5.05
CA TRP A 611 -9.16 -37.73 4.69
C TRP A 611 -9.13 -38.26 3.26
N MET A 612 -8.31 -37.67 2.39
CA MET A 612 -8.29 -37.96 0.96
C MET A 612 -7.81 -39.39 0.67
N ASP A 613 -6.87 -39.88 1.49
CA ASP A 613 -6.33 -41.23 1.36
C ASP A 613 -7.39 -42.31 1.64
N ARG A 614 -8.35 -42.04 2.55
CA ARG A 614 -9.47 -42.92 2.90
C ARG A 614 -10.48 -42.99 1.77
N VAL A 615 -10.81 -41.84 1.18
CA VAL A 615 -11.74 -41.79 0.04
C VAL A 615 -11.12 -42.48 -1.18
N ASP A 616 -9.84 -42.22 -1.50
CA ASP A 616 -9.17 -42.89 -2.63
C ASP A 616 -8.99 -44.41 -2.38
N ALA A 617 -8.80 -44.84 -1.13
CA ALA A 617 -8.80 -46.26 -0.77
C ALA A 617 -10.18 -46.89 -0.96
N MET A 618 -11.26 -46.21 -0.52
CA MET A 618 -12.63 -46.68 -0.72
C MET A 618 -12.99 -46.79 -2.19
N LYS A 619 -12.63 -45.79 -3.00
CA LYS A 619 -12.88 -45.80 -4.45
C LYS A 619 -12.28 -47.02 -5.12
N LYS A 620 -11.04 -47.38 -4.76
CA LYS A 620 -10.38 -48.59 -5.27
C LYS A 620 -11.05 -49.87 -4.80
N LEU A 621 -11.41 -49.94 -3.52
CA LEU A 621 -12.06 -51.09 -2.91
C LEU A 621 -13.44 -51.36 -3.52
N GLN A 622 -14.18 -50.30 -3.86
CA GLN A 622 -15.52 -50.38 -4.43
C GLN A 622 -15.53 -50.46 -5.98
N GLY A 623 -14.37 -50.35 -6.64
CA GLY A 623 -14.30 -50.28 -8.10
C GLY A 623 -15.01 -49.05 -8.68
N TRP A 624 -14.96 -47.91 -7.98
CA TRP A 624 -15.47 -46.62 -8.46
C TRP A 624 -14.45 -45.98 -9.42
N SER A 625 -14.39 -44.64 -9.46
CA SER A 625 -13.47 -43.93 -10.36
C SER A 625 -12.01 -44.07 -9.95
N ASP A 626 -11.13 -44.28 -10.93
CA ASP A 626 -9.67 -44.33 -10.72
C ASP A 626 -9.02 -42.95 -10.53
N THR A 627 -9.72 -41.87 -10.88
CA THR A 627 -9.23 -40.49 -10.71
C THR A 627 -9.01 -40.17 -9.24
N SER A 628 -7.85 -39.62 -8.87
CA SER A 628 -7.61 -39.23 -7.47
C SER A 628 -8.55 -38.11 -6.99
N VAL A 629 -9.02 -38.22 -5.75
CA VAL A 629 -9.80 -37.21 -5.01
C VAL A 629 -9.10 -35.85 -4.96
N MET A 630 -7.77 -35.80 -5.10
CA MET A 630 -7.01 -34.55 -5.16
C MET A 630 -7.46 -33.59 -6.26
N HIS A 631 -7.84 -34.12 -7.42
CA HIS A 631 -8.33 -33.28 -8.52
C HIS A 631 -9.70 -32.69 -8.18
N PHE A 632 -10.60 -33.47 -7.56
CA PHE A 632 -11.91 -32.99 -7.11
C PHE A 632 -11.81 -31.92 -6.02
N ARG A 633 -10.90 -32.10 -5.05
CA ARG A 633 -10.58 -31.07 -4.06
C ARG A 633 -10.08 -29.78 -4.72
N SER A 634 -9.19 -29.90 -5.69
CA SER A 634 -8.63 -28.74 -6.40
C SER A 634 -9.71 -27.99 -7.20
N LEU A 635 -10.60 -28.73 -7.87
CA LEU A 635 -11.78 -28.17 -8.54
C LEU A 635 -12.72 -27.45 -7.57
N ALA A 636 -12.95 -28.04 -6.40
CA ALA A 636 -13.77 -27.45 -5.36
C ALA A 636 -13.20 -26.11 -4.86
N MET A 637 -11.92 -26.09 -4.47
CA MET A 637 -11.29 -24.89 -3.92
C MET A 637 -11.11 -23.78 -4.96
N PHE A 638 -10.54 -24.10 -6.13
CA PHE A 638 -10.30 -23.10 -7.17
C PHE A 638 -11.60 -22.62 -7.81
N GLY A 639 -12.57 -23.52 -8.00
CA GLY A 639 -13.89 -23.18 -8.52
C GLY A 639 -14.62 -22.21 -7.60
N GLU A 640 -14.60 -22.47 -6.28
CA GLU A 640 -15.19 -21.56 -5.29
C GLU A 640 -14.54 -20.17 -5.31
N GLN A 641 -13.21 -20.09 -5.24
CA GLN A 641 -12.50 -18.81 -5.26
C GLN A 641 -12.80 -17.98 -6.50
N VAL A 642 -12.73 -18.61 -7.68
CA VAL A 642 -13.00 -17.95 -8.96
C VAL A 642 -14.47 -17.52 -9.03
N LEU A 643 -15.42 -18.41 -8.72
CA LEU A 643 -16.85 -18.09 -8.85
C LEU A 643 -17.33 -17.06 -7.82
N LEU A 644 -16.79 -17.05 -6.60
CA LEU A 644 -17.05 -15.98 -5.62
C LEU A 644 -16.63 -14.62 -6.15
N SER A 645 -15.44 -14.53 -6.78
CA SER A 645 -14.94 -13.28 -7.34
C SER A 645 -15.79 -12.77 -8.51
N VAL A 646 -16.34 -13.70 -9.31
CA VAL A 646 -17.28 -13.34 -10.39
C VAL A 646 -18.64 -12.95 -9.83
N ARG A 647 -19.14 -13.65 -8.81
CA ARG A 647 -20.46 -13.38 -8.25
C ARG A 647 -20.55 -12.05 -7.50
N TYR A 648 -19.58 -11.78 -6.62
CA TYR A 648 -19.61 -10.60 -5.75
C TYR A 648 -18.92 -9.38 -6.35
N GLY A 649 -18.22 -9.53 -7.49
CA GLY A 649 -17.73 -8.39 -8.26
C GLY A 649 -18.87 -7.67 -8.99
N ALA A 650 -18.85 -6.34 -9.02
CA ALA A 650 -19.84 -5.52 -9.72
C ALA A 650 -19.58 -5.45 -11.23
N TRP A 651 -19.50 -6.62 -11.89
CA TRP A 651 -19.06 -6.72 -13.28
C TRP A 651 -19.98 -6.00 -14.28
N SER A 652 -21.25 -5.81 -13.94
CA SER A 652 -22.23 -5.14 -14.81
C SER A 652 -21.88 -3.69 -15.14
N ASP A 653 -21.24 -2.99 -14.21
CA ASP A 653 -21.08 -1.52 -14.26
C ASP A 653 -19.68 -1.10 -14.75
N ILE A 654 -18.76 -2.07 -14.92
CA ILE A 654 -17.38 -1.83 -15.34
C ILE A 654 -17.30 -1.76 -16.86
N TYR A 655 -16.69 -0.71 -17.41
CA TYR A 655 -16.44 -0.59 -18.86
C TYR A 655 -14.97 -0.74 -19.24
N GLU A 656 -14.06 -0.42 -18.32
CA GLU A 656 -12.61 -0.46 -18.54
C GLU A 656 -12.04 -1.88 -18.37
N PRO A 657 -11.09 -2.31 -19.22
CA PRO A 657 -10.51 -3.64 -19.16
C PRO A 657 -9.49 -3.83 -18.03
N THR A 658 -9.06 -2.76 -17.35
CA THR A 658 -8.02 -2.78 -16.32
C THR A 658 -8.36 -3.71 -15.16
N GLN A 659 -9.61 -3.72 -14.70
CA GLN A 659 -10.07 -4.60 -13.64
C GLN A 659 -10.08 -6.07 -14.04
N ALA A 660 -10.54 -6.39 -15.27
CA ALA A 660 -10.50 -7.75 -15.80
C ALA A 660 -9.06 -8.25 -16.00
N PHE A 661 -8.16 -7.35 -16.37
CA PHE A 661 -6.74 -7.62 -16.49
C PHE A 661 -6.13 -8.02 -15.14
N ASN A 662 -6.33 -7.19 -14.10
CA ASN A 662 -5.85 -7.46 -12.75
C ASN A 662 -6.49 -8.75 -12.18
N TRP A 663 -7.78 -8.99 -12.45
CA TRP A 663 -8.48 -10.20 -12.05
C TRP A 663 -7.84 -11.46 -12.66
N ALA A 664 -7.56 -11.43 -13.97
CA ALA A 664 -6.97 -12.56 -14.67
C ALA A 664 -5.57 -12.88 -14.13
N ARG A 665 -4.73 -11.86 -13.85
CA ARG A 665 -3.42 -12.04 -13.21
C ARG A 665 -3.55 -12.56 -11.78
N PHE A 666 -4.44 -11.98 -10.97
CA PHE A 666 -4.61 -12.33 -9.57
C PHE A 666 -5.01 -13.81 -9.39
N TRP A 667 -5.95 -14.29 -10.22
CA TRP A 667 -6.49 -15.65 -10.17
C TRP A 667 -5.80 -16.65 -11.09
N ARG A 668 -4.69 -16.27 -11.75
CA ARG A 668 -3.98 -17.13 -12.69
C ARG A 668 -3.64 -18.53 -12.14
N PRO A 669 -3.07 -18.70 -10.93
CA PRO A 669 -2.79 -20.01 -10.39
C PRO A 669 -4.05 -20.88 -10.20
N GLN A 670 -5.15 -20.26 -9.75
CA GLN A 670 -6.42 -20.93 -9.49
C GLN A 670 -7.08 -21.36 -10.80
N ILE A 671 -7.09 -20.50 -11.81
CA ILE A 671 -7.65 -20.79 -13.14
C ILE A 671 -6.87 -21.91 -13.82
N GLN A 672 -5.53 -21.83 -13.86
CA GLN A 672 -4.71 -22.88 -14.45
C GLN A 672 -4.83 -24.20 -13.67
N GLY A 673 -4.86 -24.13 -12.33
CA GLY A 673 -5.06 -25.29 -11.46
C GLY A 673 -6.43 -25.95 -11.67
N TYR A 674 -7.49 -25.16 -11.85
CA TYR A 674 -8.83 -25.64 -12.17
C TYR A 674 -8.84 -26.35 -13.52
N ILE A 675 -8.28 -25.75 -14.57
CA ILE A 675 -8.23 -26.35 -15.92
C ILE A 675 -7.49 -27.69 -15.90
N HIS A 676 -6.34 -27.75 -15.23
CA HIS A 676 -5.56 -28.98 -15.09
C HIS A 676 -6.36 -30.07 -14.35
N ALA A 677 -6.96 -29.72 -13.20
CA ALA A 677 -7.76 -30.67 -12.42
C ALA A 677 -9.02 -31.12 -13.19
N TYR A 678 -9.64 -30.23 -13.96
CA TYR A 678 -10.81 -30.53 -14.78
C TYR A 678 -10.47 -31.52 -15.89
N ARG A 679 -9.34 -31.33 -16.58
CA ARG A 679 -8.82 -32.27 -17.57
C ARG A 679 -8.51 -33.63 -16.94
N ALA A 680 -7.87 -33.66 -15.77
CA ALA A 680 -7.58 -34.91 -15.08
C ALA A 680 -8.86 -35.69 -14.74
N ALA A 681 -9.88 -35.01 -14.22
CA ALA A 681 -11.15 -35.63 -13.85
C ALA A 681 -12.01 -36.03 -15.06
N THR A 682 -12.30 -35.09 -15.96
CA THR A 682 -13.29 -35.28 -17.05
C THR A 682 -12.68 -35.74 -18.38
N GLY A 683 -11.39 -35.49 -18.60
CA GLY A 683 -10.68 -35.78 -19.84
C GLY A 683 -10.78 -34.68 -20.90
N VAL A 684 -11.57 -33.62 -20.65
CA VAL A 684 -11.72 -32.47 -21.56
C VAL A 684 -10.62 -31.46 -21.31
N ASP A 685 -9.93 -31.03 -22.37
CA ASP A 685 -8.89 -30.01 -22.29
C ASP A 685 -9.43 -28.64 -22.69
N LEU A 686 -9.49 -27.72 -21.73
CA LEU A 686 -9.99 -26.35 -21.93
C LEU A 686 -8.93 -25.38 -22.47
N THR A 687 -7.68 -25.83 -22.64
CA THR A 687 -6.57 -24.99 -23.15
C THR A 687 -6.46 -24.95 -24.67
N VAL A 688 -7.25 -25.77 -25.37
CA VAL A 688 -7.24 -25.87 -26.84
C VAL A 688 -7.95 -24.66 -27.43
N ASP A 689 -7.33 -24.00 -28.42
CA ASP A 689 -7.87 -22.77 -29.01
C ASP A 689 -9.13 -23.04 -29.86
N ALA A 690 -9.25 -24.25 -30.41
CA ALA A 690 -10.42 -24.68 -31.16
C ALA A 690 -11.61 -24.89 -30.22
N ARG A 691 -12.62 -24.04 -30.35
CA ARG A 691 -13.88 -24.14 -29.59
C ARG A 691 -14.62 -25.43 -29.98
N ASP A 692 -14.75 -26.34 -29.02
CA ASP A 692 -15.69 -27.46 -29.10
C ASP A 692 -16.87 -27.19 -28.16
N ALA A 693 -17.87 -26.48 -28.68
CA ALA A 693 -19.06 -26.11 -27.91
C ALA A 693 -19.81 -27.34 -27.35
N LYS A 694 -19.69 -28.50 -28.00
CA LYS A 694 -20.31 -29.74 -27.53
C LYS A 694 -19.56 -30.30 -26.32
N ALA A 695 -18.23 -30.32 -26.35
CA ALA A 695 -17.43 -30.75 -25.21
C ALA A 695 -17.53 -29.76 -24.04
N GLU A 696 -17.47 -28.45 -24.32
CA GLU A 696 -17.57 -27.38 -23.31
C GLU A 696 -18.95 -27.33 -22.63
N GLY A 697 -20.03 -27.62 -23.36
CA GLY A 697 -21.39 -27.66 -22.81
C GLY A 697 -21.82 -29.01 -22.21
N THR A 698 -20.99 -30.06 -22.31
CA THR A 698 -21.36 -31.38 -21.74
C THR A 698 -21.21 -31.37 -20.23
N LEU A 699 -22.25 -31.83 -19.52
CA LEU A 699 -22.26 -31.92 -18.06
C LEU A 699 -21.08 -32.77 -17.54
N PRO A 700 -20.36 -32.33 -16.48
CA PRO A 700 -19.25 -33.08 -15.91
C PRO A 700 -19.64 -34.49 -15.44
N SER A 701 -20.81 -34.65 -14.83
CA SER A 701 -21.33 -35.97 -14.41
C SER A 701 -21.44 -36.98 -15.56
N ILE A 702 -21.86 -36.53 -16.75
CA ILE A 702 -21.93 -37.38 -17.95
C ILE A 702 -20.52 -37.79 -18.40
N LEU A 703 -19.56 -36.87 -18.35
CA LEU A 703 -18.16 -37.15 -18.70
C LEU A 703 -17.55 -38.15 -17.72
N LEU A 704 -17.78 -37.97 -16.43
CA LEU A 704 -17.32 -38.87 -15.38
C LEU A 704 -17.92 -40.27 -15.51
N ARG A 705 -19.24 -40.37 -15.78
CA ARG A 705 -19.89 -41.64 -16.05
C ARG A 705 -19.31 -42.34 -17.29
N LYS A 706 -19.10 -41.63 -18.39
CA LYS A 706 -18.48 -42.21 -19.59
C LYS A 706 -17.10 -42.78 -19.30
N ARG A 707 -16.30 -42.12 -18.45
CA ARG A 707 -14.99 -42.64 -18.04
C ARG A 707 -15.10 -43.85 -17.13
N LEU A 708 -16.05 -43.85 -16.19
CA LEU A 708 -16.32 -45.01 -15.36
C LEU A 708 -16.74 -46.22 -16.22
N ASP A 709 -17.64 -46.02 -17.18
CA ASP A 709 -18.07 -47.06 -18.12
C ASP A 709 -16.91 -47.56 -19.00
N GLN A 710 -15.97 -46.69 -19.37
CA GLN A 710 -14.74 -47.08 -20.08
C GLN A 710 -13.81 -47.90 -19.19
N GLN A 711 -13.60 -47.48 -17.94
CA GLN A 711 -12.78 -48.18 -16.95
C GLN A 711 -13.31 -49.60 -16.72
N VAL A 712 -14.63 -49.75 -16.53
CA VAL A 712 -15.29 -51.06 -16.35
C VAL A 712 -15.17 -51.95 -17.60
N ARG A 713 -15.03 -51.37 -18.80
CA ARG A 713 -14.78 -52.15 -20.03
C ARG A 713 -13.33 -52.58 -20.21
N MET A 714 -12.38 -51.88 -19.57
CA MET A 714 -10.95 -52.15 -19.67
C MET A 714 -10.44 -53.07 -18.55
N ALA A 715 -11.14 -53.11 -17.42
CA ALA A 715 -10.96 -54.08 -16.34
C ALA A 715 -11.63 -55.43 -16.69
#